data_AF-A0A1G8PAL4-F1
#
_entry.id   AF-A0A1G8PAL4-F1
#
_cell.length_a   1.000
_cell.length_b   1.000
_cell.length_c   1.000
_cell.angle_alpha   90.00
_cell.angle_beta   90.00
_cell.angle_gamma   90.00
#
_symmetry.space_group_name_H-M   'P 1'
#
loop_
_entity.id
_entity.type
_entity.pdbx_description
1 polymer ?
#
loop_
_entity_poly.entity_id
_entity_poly.type
_entity_poly.pdbx_seq_one_letter_code
_entity_poly.pdbx_strand_id
1 'polypeptide(L)'
;MTNEHQLERADTTQNSVSASFIDWLEGDTADAAPDIGLTELPPVAQALCTRLKKGNIDLPWMLERLVSHPSGVALLQAALPGCWEAAIRAFPATPSRNPYKSHGQYGHERHCKGSNDICGALVYATLSLAPNHDIETLHHLNHDDLRFLMGAAQYDHNLLRYLLMWASIQPEDNSRWRWENEIPKSSIWGFVSDGIELVFTEHSREWNDALWQSPAGIALAEEMICSLDIATLRAYGHRLLGTYQDLLVEVAKLDPSVARAVGNDRMVVETFPTPDFSTSDSVVVAEALPFIPLAFLEQQTLQAGWAAGLKLHRTDLPRTVGSVAQVLGKSQSEVDGTILSGMALLWADLQQLTEYKRDEWKHRDQIRGVHSRLSKHLESSPDAWAVSAHEILRQADSLDSDHIDLLALAAAYHATVRRKIEEIAVDDSDRATRDRAQGILALISGVMSPNTDLHRWLADSAARAFDGVPLFPHPLTSLARTWIGSTEVEDTISRSLRQAMALFSVWAKSQGAAQEELATGVLLTELKTAFRNVSLRLAAGGNSRLAQTIAVRQRPVTKTEESTWGCDIALLLNADIRPSAFIRSAELVQVKKSEAFGDTSSSPNERWRIDVQQLLTLLERSESSSYWLILSTGEVLCVTARWIFGLIAGGNALGQNTATVNYNDVRHTAVLVEQFMSELFLGIWVGSVNEQTLKFARGEDSSVTPRNIFEIAITAGGQ
;
A
#
# COMPACT_ATOMS: atom_id res chain seq x y z
N MET A 1 -39.30 6.04 83.15
CA MET A 1 -40.57 6.33 82.44
C MET A 1 -40.34 7.47 81.44
N THR A 2 -39.50 7.25 80.42
CA THR A 2 -39.16 8.27 79.40
C THR A 2 -38.86 7.69 78.01
N ASN A 3 -39.22 6.42 77.73
CA ASN A 3 -38.98 5.80 76.42
C ASN A 3 -40.25 5.53 75.60
N GLU A 4 -41.45 5.51 76.18
CA GLU A 4 -42.68 5.24 75.41
C GLU A 4 -43.16 6.44 74.57
N HIS A 5 -43.00 7.68 75.06
CA HIS A 5 -43.43 8.87 74.31
C HIS A 5 -42.48 9.32 73.18
N GLN A 6 -41.25 8.80 73.09
CA GLN A 6 -40.37 9.06 71.94
C GLN A 6 -40.59 8.06 70.80
N LEU A 7 -41.01 6.82 71.09
CA LEU A 7 -41.39 5.84 70.06
C LEU A 7 -42.71 6.22 69.38
N GLU A 8 -43.72 6.70 70.11
CA GLU A 8 -44.99 7.14 69.48
C GLU A 8 -44.84 8.37 68.56
N ARG A 9 -43.87 9.25 68.83
CA ARG A 9 -43.60 10.43 67.97
C ARG A 9 -42.79 10.08 66.71
N ALA A 10 -41.92 9.07 66.77
CA ALA A 10 -41.17 8.58 65.61
C ALA A 10 -42.09 7.81 64.63
N ASP A 11 -43.02 7.00 65.15
CA ASP A 11 -43.99 6.27 64.33
C ASP A 11 -45.00 7.19 63.63
N THR A 12 -45.35 8.33 64.24
CA THR A 12 -46.25 9.32 63.60
C THR A 12 -45.55 10.16 62.51
N THR A 13 -44.24 10.41 62.63
CA THR A 13 -43.48 11.14 61.60
C THR A 13 -43.12 10.26 60.41
N GLN A 14 -42.72 8.99 60.61
CA GLN A 14 -42.47 8.06 59.50
C GLN A 14 -43.73 7.74 58.68
N ASN A 15 -44.90 7.67 59.35
CA ASN A 15 -46.17 7.52 58.66
C ASN A 15 -46.59 8.78 57.88
N SER A 16 -46.22 9.99 58.32
CA SER A 16 -46.55 11.21 57.57
C SER A 16 -45.71 11.40 56.32
N VAL A 17 -44.42 11.05 56.36
CA VAL A 17 -43.54 11.14 55.18
C VAL A 17 -43.94 10.11 54.13
N SER A 18 -44.19 8.87 54.53
CA SER A 18 -44.68 7.81 53.63
C SER A 18 -46.03 8.15 53.01
N ALA A 19 -46.95 8.73 53.78
CA ALA A 19 -48.24 9.19 53.25
C ALA A 19 -48.06 10.35 52.26
N SER A 20 -47.25 11.37 52.60
CA SER A 20 -47.03 12.54 51.73
C SER A 20 -46.39 12.19 50.40
N PHE A 21 -45.49 11.20 50.38
CA PHE A 21 -44.85 10.76 49.14
C PHE A 21 -45.78 9.92 48.27
N ILE A 22 -46.58 9.05 48.89
CA ILE A 22 -47.61 8.29 48.16
C ILE A 22 -48.70 9.24 47.62
N ASP A 23 -49.11 10.24 48.40
CA ASP A 23 -50.06 11.27 47.96
C ASP A 23 -49.48 12.13 46.82
N TRP A 24 -48.16 12.42 46.84
CA TRP A 24 -47.47 13.05 45.71
C TRP A 24 -47.43 12.16 44.46
N LEU A 25 -47.24 10.85 44.61
CA LEU A 25 -47.32 9.91 43.49
C LEU A 25 -48.73 9.80 42.90
N GLU A 26 -49.77 9.92 43.74
CA GLU A 26 -51.19 9.82 43.36
C GLU A 26 -51.82 11.15 42.90
N GLY A 27 -51.23 12.30 43.24
CA GLY A 27 -51.84 13.62 43.04
C GLY A 27 -51.48 14.33 41.72
N ASP A 28 -52.44 15.09 41.18
CA ASP A 28 -52.32 15.91 39.96
C ASP A 28 -51.55 17.25 40.17
N THR A 29 -51.09 17.55 41.39
CA THR A 29 -50.44 18.82 41.67
C THR A 29 -48.97 18.82 41.24
N ALA A 30 -48.52 19.97 40.71
CA ALA A 30 -47.15 20.22 40.25
C ALA A 30 -46.21 20.59 41.41
N ASP A 31 -46.50 20.12 42.63
CA ASP A 31 -45.68 20.40 43.80
C ASP A 31 -44.37 19.60 43.73
N ALA A 32 -43.29 20.20 44.24
CA ALA A 32 -41.98 19.57 44.28
C ALA A 32 -42.03 18.25 45.07
N ALA A 33 -41.38 17.21 44.55
CA ALA A 33 -41.35 15.91 45.17
C ALA A 33 -40.73 15.98 46.59
N PRO A 34 -41.32 15.30 47.60
CA PRO A 34 -40.71 15.21 48.91
C PRO A 34 -39.35 14.51 48.82
N ASP A 35 -38.30 15.13 49.36
CA ASP A 35 -36.99 14.50 49.44
C ASP A 35 -37.02 13.35 50.45
N ILE A 36 -36.76 12.12 49.99
CA ILE A 36 -36.76 10.92 50.83
C ILE A 36 -35.33 10.55 51.18
N GLY A 37 -34.99 10.63 52.46
CA GLY A 37 -33.72 10.13 52.97
C GLY A 37 -33.61 8.60 52.89
N LEU A 38 -32.39 8.07 52.81
CA LEU A 38 -32.13 6.62 52.71
C LEU A 38 -32.80 5.78 53.82
N THR A 39 -33.00 6.36 55.01
CA THR A 39 -33.65 5.70 56.16
C THR A 39 -35.17 5.57 56.02
N GLU A 40 -35.78 6.33 55.12
CA GLU A 40 -37.22 6.36 54.86
C GLU A 40 -37.62 5.52 53.63
N LEU A 41 -36.64 5.01 52.88
CA LEU A 41 -36.86 4.13 51.73
C LEU A 41 -37.66 2.86 52.07
N PRO A 42 -37.34 2.08 53.12
CA PRO A 42 -38.09 0.84 53.41
C PRO A 42 -39.58 1.06 53.73
N PRO A 43 -39.99 2.01 54.61
CA PRO A 43 -41.41 2.22 54.88
C PRO A 43 -42.16 2.81 53.68
N VAL A 44 -41.53 3.69 52.87
CA VAL A 44 -42.14 4.19 51.62
C VAL A 44 -42.31 3.06 50.61
N ALA A 45 -41.30 2.20 50.43
CA ALA A 45 -41.38 1.03 49.55
C ALA A 45 -42.47 0.04 49.98
N GLN A 46 -42.62 -0.17 51.29
CA GLN A 46 -43.66 -1.04 51.83
C GLN A 46 -45.07 -0.45 51.70
N ALA A 47 -45.22 0.88 51.87
CA ALA A 47 -46.46 1.59 51.61
C ALA A 47 -46.85 1.52 50.11
N LEU A 48 -45.88 1.76 49.22
CA LEU A 48 -46.02 1.63 47.77
C LEU A 48 -46.47 0.21 47.40
N CYS A 49 -45.81 -0.80 47.96
CA CYS A 49 -46.13 -2.20 47.73
C CYS A 49 -47.56 -2.56 48.17
N THR A 50 -47.98 -2.04 49.33
CA THR A 50 -49.31 -2.25 49.88
C THR A 50 -50.38 -1.60 49.00
N ARG A 51 -50.08 -0.44 48.41
CA ARG A 51 -50.99 0.27 47.49
C ARG A 51 -51.10 -0.42 46.13
N LEU A 52 -49.98 -0.88 45.57
CA LEU A 52 -49.96 -1.67 44.33
C LEU A 52 -50.78 -2.95 44.47
N LYS A 53 -50.66 -3.65 45.61
CA LYS A 53 -51.48 -4.83 45.94
C LYS A 53 -52.98 -4.55 46.01
N LYS A 54 -53.38 -3.31 46.29
CA LYS A 54 -54.80 -2.91 46.37
C LYS A 54 -55.38 -2.45 45.02
N GLY A 55 -54.55 -2.30 43.98
CA GLY A 55 -55.00 -1.88 42.64
C GLY A 55 -55.54 -0.45 42.56
N ASN A 56 -55.18 0.42 43.51
CA ASN A 56 -55.74 1.77 43.66
C ASN A 56 -54.89 2.89 43.00
N ILE A 57 -53.88 2.55 42.19
CA ILE A 57 -52.95 3.51 41.59
C ILE A 57 -52.82 3.24 40.09
N ASP A 58 -52.80 4.32 39.29
CA ASP A 58 -52.41 4.28 37.87
C ASP A 58 -50.89 4.03 37.76
N LEU A 59 -50.54 2.77 37.51
CA LEU A 59 -49.17 2.28 37.54
C LEU A 59 -48.26 2.94 36.49
N PRO A 60 -48.67 3.14 35.22
CA PRO A 60 -47.94 3.96 34.25
C PRO A 60 -47.55 5.35 34.76
N TRP A 61 -48.52 6.10 35.30
CA TRP A 61 -48.30 7.46 35.83
C TRP A 61 -47.31 7.48 36.99
N MET A 62 -47.45 6.50 37.89
CA MET A 62 -46.58 6.34 39.06
C MET A 62 -45.14 5.99 38.66
N LEU A 63 -44.95 5.12 37.66
CA LEU A 63 -43.62 4.76 37.16
C LEU A 63 -42.93 5.96 36.52
N GLU A 64 -43.65 6.76 35.73
CA GLU A 64 -43.11 7.99 35.12
C GLU A 64 -42.62 8.99 36.19
N ARG A 65 -43.41 9.18 37.26
CA ARG A 65 -43.02 10.03 38.39
C ARG A 65 -41.88 9.47 39.23
N LEU A 66 -41.85 8.15 39.45
CA LEU A 66 -40.74 7.50 40.16
C LEU A 66 -39.44 7.60 39.38
N VAL A 67 -39.46 7.37 38.07
CA VAL A 67 -38.27 7.49 37.21
C VAL A 67 -37.73 8.92 37.21
N SER A 68 -38.62 9.91 37.31
CA SER A 68 -38.26 11.33 37.42
C SER A 68 -37.74 11.74 38.81
N HIS A 69 -37.82 10.86 39.81
CA HIS A 69 -37.40 11.13 41.19
C HIS A 69 -35.97 10.63 41.46
N PRO A 70 -35.09 11.43 42.11
CA PRO A 70 -33.70 11.02 42.39
C PRO A 70 -33.56 9.70 43.16
N SER A 71 -34.52 9.41 44.06
CA SER A 71 -34.56 8.18 44.87
C SER A 71 -35.44 7.08 44.26
N GLY A 72 -36.00 7.29 43.07
CA GLY A 72 -36.99 6.41 42.45
C GLY A 72 -36.49 5.00 42.13
N VAL A 73 -35.24 4.90 41.66
CA VAL A 73 -34.58 3.61 41.41
C VAL A 73 -34.46 2.80 42.70
N ALA A 74 -34.02 3.43 43.79
CA ALA A 74 -33.85 2.76 45.08
C ALA A 74 -35.20 2.36 45.70
N LEU A 75 -36.25 3.17 45.51
CA LEU A 75 -37.62 2.87 45.92
C LEU A 75 -38.20 1.67 45.17
N LEU A 76 -38.01 1.62 43.85
CA LEU A 76 -38.44 0.51 43.02
C LEU A 76 -37.70 -0.78 43.41
N GLN A 77 -36.38 -0.71 43.60
CA GLN A 77 -35.58 -1.85 44.07
C GLN A 77 -36.04 -2.38 45.44
N ALA A 78 -36.41 -1.50 46.37
CA ALA A 78 -36.90 -1.89 47.69
C ALA A 78 -38.34 -2.43 47.65
N ALA A 79 -39.19 -1.97 46.73
CA ALA A 79 -40.59 -2.38 46.64
C ALA A 79 -40.78 -3.65 45.81
N LEU A 80 -40.15 -3.76 44.63
CA LEU A 80 -40.42 -4.77 43.61
C LEU A 80 -40.41 -6.24 44.09
N PRO A 81 -39.48 -6.68 44.97
CA PRO A 81 -39.46 -8.08 45.45
C PRO A 81 -40.76 -8.52 46.12
N GLY A 82 -41.52 -7.60 46.71
CA GLY A 82 -42.75 -7.89 47.45
C GLY A 82 -44.05 -7.74 46.64
N CYS A 83 -44.02 -7.14 45.45
CA CYS A 83 -45.23 -6.65 44.76
C CYS A 83 -45.30 -7.01 43.27
N TRP A 84 -44.34 -7.78 42.75
CA TRP A 84 -44.24 -8.13 41.34
C TRP A 84 -45.56 -8.67 40.75
N GLU A 85 -46.20 -9.63 41.42
CA GLU A 85 -47.51 -10.16 41.00
C GLU A 85 -48.63 -9.10 40.98
N ALA A 86 -48.61 -8.14 41.90
CA ALA A 86 -49.63 -7.10 41.98
C ALA A 86 -49.41 -6.00 40.92
N ALA A 87 -48.15 -5.66 40.64
CA ALA A 87 -47.79 -4.76 39.56
C ALA A 87 -48.24 -5.33 38.21
N ILE A 88 -48.06 -6.63 37.99
CA ILE A 88 -48.55 -7.33 36.78
C ILE A 88 -50.08 -7.32 36.69
N ARG A 89 -50.81 -7.60 37.80
CA ARG A 89 -52.29 -7.62 37.82
C ARG A 89 -52.95 -6.23 37.69
N ALA A 90 -52.24 -5.15 38.02
CA ALA A 90 -52.76 -3.78 37.91
C ALA A 90 -52.82 -3.27 36.46
N PHE A 91 -52.17 -3.95 35.50
CA PHE A 91 -52.28 -3.62 34.09
C PHE A 91 -53.54 -4.27 33.47
N PRO A 92 -54.41 -3.52 32.77
CA PRO A 92 -55.62 -4.07 32.18
C PRO A 92 -55.27 -5.08 31.07
N ALA A 93 -55.92 -6.24 31.08
CA ALA A 93 -55.68 -7.38 30.19
C ALA A 93 -56.06 -7.16 28.69
N THR A 94 -56.12 -5.91 28.21
CA THR A 94 -56.32 -5.59 26.78
C THR A 94 -56.15 -4.08 26.57
N PRO A 95 -55.39 -3.62 25.56
CA PRO A 95 -55.35 -2.20 25.23
C PRO A 95 -56.63 -1.83 24.48
N SER A 96 -57.69 -1.46 25.19
CA SER A 96 -58.80 -0.74 24.56
C SER A 96 -58.37 0.72 24.34
N ARG A 97 -58.06 1.03 23.06
CA ARG A 97 -57.74 2.34 22.49
C ARG A 97 -56.25 2.74 22.56
N ASN A 98 -55.65 2.72 21.37
CA ASN A 98 -54.44 3.45 21.00
C ASN A 98 -54.57 4.95 21.39
N PRO A 99 -53.76 5.46 22.34
CA PRO A 99 -53.90 6.83 22.86
C PRO A 99 -53.47 7.93 21.86
N TYR A 100 -52.94 7.59 20.68
CA TYR A 100 -52.44 8.56 19.71
C TYR A 100 -53.33 8.84 18.49
N LYS A 101 -54.60 8.41 18.50
CA LYS A 101 -55.54 8.72 17.39
C LYS A 101 -56.03 10.17 17.33
N SER A 102 -55.56 11.09 18.18
CA SER A 102 -55.98 12.50 18.14
C SER A 102 -55.11 13.42 17.28
N HIS A 103 -53.94 13.00 16.77
CA HIS A 103 -53.15 13.82 15.84
C HIS A 103 -52.90 13.06 14.53
N GLY A 104 -53.66 13.44 13.51
CA GLY A 104 -53.65 12.82 12.20
C GLY A 104 -52.41 13.15 11.37
N GLN A 105 -52.15 12.25 10.41
CA GLN A 105 -51.17 12.30 9.33
C GLN A 105 -49.73 11.98 9.72
N TYR A 106 -49.29 10.73 9.50
CA TYR A 106 -48.12 10.37 8.67
C TYR A 106 -48.15 8.85 8.40
N GLY A 107 -47.89 8.45 7.16
CA GLY A 107 -47.99 7.06 6.68
C GLY A 107 -46.79 6.18 7.08
N HIS A 108 -46.85 5.58 8.27
CA HIS A 108 -45.77 4.75 8.83
C HIS A 108 -46.10 3.24 8.99
N GLU A 109 -47.19 2.73 8.40
CA GLU A 109 -47.66 1.36 8.68
C GLU A 109 -46.75 0.21 8.20
N ARG A 110 -45.70 0.47 7.39
CA ARG A 110 -44.70 -0.56 7.03
C ARG A 110 -43.47 -0.60 7.94
N HIS A 111 -43.18 0.46 8.72
CA HIS A 111 -42.00 0.52 9.59
C HIS A 111 -42.24 -0.06 10.99
N CYS A 112 -43.47 0.02 11.50
CA CYS A 112 -43.75 -0.42 12.87
C CYS A 112 -43.67 -1.94 13.04
N LYS A 113 -44.02 -2.74 12.03
CA LYS A 113 -44.08 -4.21 12.17
C LYS A 113 -42.73 -4.87 12.47
N GLY A 114 -41.61 -4.30 12.02
CA GLY A 114 -40.26 -4.82 12.31
C GLY A 114 -39.78 -4.48 13.73
N SER A 115 -39.99 -3.24 14.18
CA SER A 115 -39.57 -2.79 15.52
C SER A 115 -40.25 -3.54 16.68
N ASN A 116 -41.47 -4.06 16.47
CA ASN A 116 -42.24 -4.77 17.48
C ASN A 116 -41.65 -6.16 17.84
N ASP A 117 -40.97 -6.84 16.91
CA ASP A 117 -40.43 -8.20 17.16
C ASP A 117 -39.04 -8.16 17.84
N ILE A 118 -38.33 -7.03 17.71
CA ILE A 118 -36.95 -6.78 18.11
C ILE A 118 -36.78 -6.54 19.60
N CYS A 119 -37.54 -5.58 20.14
CA CYS A 119 -37.50 -5.25 21.57
C CYS A 119 -37.93 -6.44 22.40
N GLY A 120 -38.78 -7.28 21.82
CA GLY A 120 -39.20 -8.49 22.45
C GLY A 120 -38.17 -9.61 22.50
N ALA A 121 -37.37 -9.76 21.45
CA ALA A 121 -36.24 -10.69 21.46
C ALA A 121 -35.16 -10.27 22.47
N LEU A 122 -34.93 -8.96 22.63
CA LEU A 122 -34.00 -8.41 23.63
C LEU A 122 -34.49 -8.60 25.07
N VAL A 123 -35.78 -8.38 25.34
CA VAL A 123 -36.39 -8.69 26.65
C VAL A 123 -36.26 -10.18 26.96
N TYR A 124 -36.56 -11.05 25.99
CA TYR A 124 -36.46 -12.50 26.17
C TYR A 124 -35.01 -12.94 26.41
N ALA A 125 -34.04 -12.43 25.64
CA ALA A 125 -32.62 -12.72 25.81
C ALA A 125 -32.08 -12.21 27.16
N THR A 126 -32.45 -10.98 27.54
CA THR A 126 -32.08 -10.38 28.83
C THR A 126 -32.59 -11.19 30.00
N LEU A 127 -33.87 -11.59 29.95
CA LEU A 127 -34.45 -12.46 30.96
C LEU A 127 -33.71 -13.80 30.96
N SER A 128 -33.51 -14.43 29.79
CA SER A 128 -32.81 -15.70 29.56
C SER A 128 -31.33 -15.74 29.97
N LEU A 129 -30.70 -14.60 30.28
CA LEU A 129 -29.30 -14.52 30.72
C LEU A 129 -29.14 -14.25 32.23
N ALA A 130 -30.22 -14.06 32.98
CA ALA A 130 -30.16 -13.81 34.43
C ALA A 130 -29.66 -15.05 35.21
N PRO A 131 -28.58 -14.97 36.01
CA PRO A 131 -27.93 -16.14 36.66
C PRO A 131 -28.82 -17.06 37.51
N ASN A 132 -29.91 -16.55 38.11
CA ASN A 132 -30.87 -17.32 38.91
C ASN A 132 -32.17 -17.57 38.15
N HIS A 133 -32.08 -18.34 37.07
CA HIS A 133 -33.24 -18.87 36.37
C HIS A 133 -33.99 -19.88 37.22
N ASP A 134 -34.90 -19.42 38.07
CA ASP A 134 -35.98 -20.29 38.51
C ASP A 134 -37.03 -20.36 37.39
N ILE A 135 -36.95 -21.45 36.62
CA ILE A 135 -37.80 -21.78 35.46
C ILE A 135 -39.30 -21.63 35.79
N GLU A 136 -39.72 -21.77 37.05
CA GLU A 136 -41.11 -21.53 37.47
C GLU A 136 -41.56 -20.06 37.26
N THR A 137 -40.68 -19.08 37.47
CA THR A 137 -41.04 -17.65 37.36
C THR A 137 -41.25 -17.22 35.89
N LEU A 138 -40.46 -17.77 34.96
CA LEU A 138 -40.63 -17.56 33.52
C LEU A 138 -41.78 -18.39 32.94
N HIS A 139 -42.09 -19.57 33.49
CA HIS A 139 -43.30 -20.32 33.12
C HIS A 139 -44.61 -19.69 33.64
N HIS A 140 -44.54 -18.86 34.68
CA HIS A 140 -45.68 -18.06 35.14
C HIS A 140 -45.92 -16.79 34.33
N LEU A 141 -44.92 -16.30 33.59
CA LEU A 141 -45.14 -15.32 32.53
C LEU A 141 -45.81 -16.06 31.38
N ASN A 142 -47.13 -15.92 31.26
CA ASN A 142 -47.82 -16.48 30.13
C ASN A 142 -47.38 -15.75 28.84
N HIS A 143 -47.73 -16.31 27.67
CA HIS A 143 -47.33 -15.73 26.39
C HIS A 143 -47.78 -14.26 26.24
N ASP A 144 -48.86 -13.86 26.91
CA ASP A 144 -49.38 -12.48 26.90
C ASP A 144 -48.56 -11.54 27.80
N ASP A 145 -48.04 -12.01 28.94
CA ASP A 145 -47.14 -11.24 29.82
C ASP A 145 -45.78 -10.98 29.15
N LEU A 146 -45.25 -11.98 28.46
CA LEU A 146 -44.07 -11.83 27.61
C LEU A 146 -44.35 -10.85 26.48
N ARG A 147 -45.41 -11.05 25.69
CA ARG A 147 -45.79 -10.10 24.63
C ARG A 147 -46.00 -8.68 25.14
N PHE A 148 -46.52 -8.53 26.35
CA PHE A 148 -46.72 -7.24 26.98
C PHE A 148 -45.39 -6.59 27.37
N LEU A 149 -44.47 -7.30 28.04
CA LEU A 149 -43.13 -6.77 28.36
C LEU A 149 -42.34 -6.43 27.09
N MET A 150 -42.43 -7.30 26.08
CA MET A 150 -41.87 -7.08 24.74
C MET A 150 -42.45 -5.81 24.11
N GLY A 151 -43.78 -5.61 24.21
CA GLY A 151 -44.47 -4.42 23.71
C GLY A 151 -44.22 -3.17 24.54
N ALA A 152 -44.05 -3.26 25.86
CA ALA A 152 -43.80 -2.12 26.74
C ALA A 152 -42.35 -1.63 26.61
N ALA A 153 -41.38 -2.55 26.56
CA ALA A 153 -39.98 -2.22 26.30
C ALA A 153 -39.76 -1.63 24.90
N GLN A 154 -40.69 -1.85 23.97
CA GLN A 154 -40.68 -1.23 22.65
C GLN A 154 -40.93 0.29 22.69
N TYR A 155 -41.72 0.77 23.65
CA TYR A 155 -42.07 2.18 23.76
C TYR A 155 -41.43 2.87 24.99
N ASP A 156 -40.80 2.10 25.88
CA ASP A 156 -40.11 2.59 27.07
C ASP A 156 -38.71 1.97 27.20
N HIS A 157 -37.70 2.72 26.73
CA HIS A 157 -36.30 2.34 26.80
C HIS A 157 -35.77 2.22 28.24
N ASN A 158 -36.39 2.91 29.21
CA ASN A 158 -36.02 2.76 30.62
C ASN A 158 -36.44 1.39 31.14
N LEU A 159 -37.58 0.85 30.70
CA LEU A 159 -38.01 -0.49 31.08
C LEU A 159 -37.02 -1.58 30.62
N LEU A 160 -36.52 -1.51 29.39
CA LEU A 160 -35.48 -2.42 28.90
C LEU A 160 -34.18 -2.28 29.71
N ARG A 161 -33.79 -1.04 30.04
CA ARG A 161 -32.64 -0.73 30.89
C ARG A 161 -32.80 -1.30 32.30
N TYR A 162 -33.99 -1.23 32.89
CA TYR A 162 -34.30 -1.83 34.19
C TYR A 162 -34.21 -3.35 34.14
N LEU A 163 -34.66 -3.99 33.07
CA LEU A 163 -34.58 -5.44 32.90
C LEU A 163 -33.12 -5.93 32.79
N LEU A 164 -32.28 -5.22 32.04
CA LEU A 164 -30.84 -5.52 31.92
C LEU A 164 -30.12 -5.34 33.26
N MET A 165 -30.40 -4.24 33.96
CA MET A 165 -29.82 -3.96 35.27
C MET A 165 -30.28 -4.98 36.31
N TRP A 166 -31.56 -5.36 36.30
CA TRP A 166 -32.11 -6.41 37.15
C TRP A 166 -31.46 -7.77 36.89
N ALA A 167 -31.24 -8.15 35.63
CA ALA A 167 -30.57 -9.40 35.28
C ALA A 167 -29.11 -9.42 35.78
N SER A 168 -28.40 -8.29 35.69
CA SER A 168 -26.99 -8.17 36.07
C SER A 168 -26.69 -8.24 37.58
N ILE A 169 -27.69 -7.99 38.44
CA ILE A 169 -27.54 -7.99 39.90
C ILE A 169 -28.08 -9.26 40.56
N GLN A 170 -28.53 -10.25 39.78
CA GLN A 170 -28.97 -11.52 40.35
C GLN A 170 -27.76 -12.28 40.93
N PRO A 171 -27.91 -12.93 42.10
CA PRO A 171 -26.84 -13.74 42.69
C PRO A 171 -26.42 -14.85 41.72
N GLU A 172 -25.12 -15.05 41.50
CA GLU A 172 -24.63 -16.19 40.72
C GLU A 172 -24.91 -17.50 41.45
N ASP A 173 -25.81 -18.34 40.93
CA ASP A 173 -25.80 -19.76 41.28
C ASP A 173 -24.77 -20.49 40.41
N ASN A 174 -23.80 -21.12 41.05
CA ASN A 174 -22.63 -21.72 40.41
C ASN A 174 -22.94 -23.06 39.69
N SER A 175 -24.21 -23.36 39.43
CA SER A 175 -24.61 -24.55 38.69
C SER A 175 -24.66 -24.26 37.19
N ARG A 176 -23.55 -24.54 36.49
CA ARG A 176 -23.43 -24.45 35.03
C ARG A 176 -24.51 -25.29 34.33
N TRP A 177 -25.53 -24.65 33.79
CA TRP A 177 -26.43 -25.25 32.80
C TRP A 177 -25.99 -24.83 31.39
N ARG A 178 -25.49 -25.80 30.61
CA ARG A 178 -25.29 -25.65 29.17
C ARG A 178 -26.63 -25.80 28.47
N TRP A 179 -26.90 -24.89 27.54
CA TRP A 179 -28.04 -24.89 26.62
C TRP A 179 -27.98 -26.11 25.69
N GLU A 180 -28.54 -27.23 26.13
CA GLU A 180 -28.82 -28.38 25.27
C GLU A 180 -30.32 -28.63 25.26
N ASN A 181 -30.93 -28.35 24.10
CA ASN A 181 -32.29 -28.69 23.67
C ASN A 181 -33.39 -27.67 24.00
N GLU A 182 -33.86 -26.96 22.97
CA GLU A 182 -35.25 -27.06 22.45
C GLU A 182 -35.70 -25.91 21.53
N ILE A 183 -34.88 -24.89 21.25
CA ILE A 183 -35.22 -23.85 20.27
C ILE A 183 -34.11 -23.73 19.20
N PRO A 184 -34.43 -23.73 17.89
CA PRO A 184 -33.43 -23.56 16.85
C PRO A 184 -32.74 -22.20 17.01
N LYS A 185 -31.43 -22.22 17.32
CA LYS A 185 -30.58 -21.01 17.48
C LYS A 185 -30.73 -20.05 16.29
N SER A 186 -30.97 -20.56 15.09
CA SER A 186 -31.11 -19.73 13.87
C SER A 186 -32.31 -18.77 13.87
N SER A 187 -33.41 -19.08 14.58
CA SER A 187 -34.65 -18.28 14.50
C SER A 187 -34.73 -17.14 15.52
N ILE A 188 -34.16 -17.28 16.71
CA ILE A 188 -34.12 -16.20 17.71
C ILE A 188 -33.08 -15.14 17.32
N TRP A 189 -31.89 -15.58 16.90
CA TRP A 189 -30.78 -14.68 16.62
C TRP A 189 -30.92 -13.92 15.29
N GLY A 190 -31.67 -14.45 14.32
CA GLY A 190 -32.09 -13.69 13.13
C GLY A 190 -32.95 -12.47 13.49
N PHE A 191 -33.85 -12.61 14.47
CA PHE A 191 -34.69 -11.52 14.98
C PHE A 191 -33.92 -10.54 15.87
N VAL A 192 -32.96 -11.02 16.68
CA VAL A 192 -32.06 -10.16 17.45
C VAL A 192 -31.16 -9.34 16.52
N SER A 193 -30.68 -9.91 15.40
CA SER A 193 -29.88 -9.21 14.39
C SER A 193 -30.60 -8.01 13.76
N ASP A 194 -31.86 -8.19 13.38
CA ASP A 194 -32.70 -7.08 12.88
C ASP A 194 -32.91 -6.01 13.98
N GLY A 195 -32.82 -6.43 15.24
CA GLY A 195 -33.00 -5.57 16.40
C GLY A 195 -31.86 -4.65 16.75
N ILE A 196 -30.66 -5.12 16.45
CA ILE A 196 -29.42 -4.37 16.59
C ILE A 196 -29.42 -3.16 15.66
N GLU A 197 -29.99 -3.26 14.46
CA GLU A 197 -30.09 -2.12 13.54
C GLU A 197 -30.89 -0.98 14.16
N LEU A 198 -32.06 -1.26 14.76
CA LEU A 198 -32.94 -0.22 15.31
C LEU A 198 -32.37 0.44 16.59
N VAL A 199 -31.79 -0.37 17.48
CA VAL A 199 -31.21 0.10 18.75
C VAL A 199 -29.97 0.98 18.51
N PHE A 200 -29.12 0.61 17.55
CA PHE A 200 -27.85 1.32 17.32
C PHE A 200 -27.93 2.43 16.27
N THR A 201 -28.88 2.41 15.32
CA THR A 201 -28.94 3.46 14.28
C THR A 201 -29.70 4.71 14.70
N GLU A 202 -30.70 4.62 15.59
CA GLU A 202 -31.50 5.79 15.97
C GLU A 202 -31.09 6.42 17.32
N HIS A 203 -30.48 5.68 18.25
CA HIS A 203 -30.29 6.16 19.64
C HIS A 203 -28.86 5.96 20.22
N SER A 204 -27.87 5.49 19.44
CA SER A 204 -26.53 5.08 19.92
C SER A 204 -25.74 6.13 20.71
N ARG A 205 -26.08 7.42 20.65
CA ARG A 205 -25.40 8.47 21.44
C ARG A 205 -25.92 8.63 22.86
N GLU A 206 -27.10 8.10 23.20
CA GLU A 206 -27.73 8.27 24.52
C GLU A 206 -27.65 7.02 25.40
N TRP A 207 -27.18 5.90 24.86
CA TRP A 207 -26.96 4.69 25.62
C TRP A 207 -25.68 4.84 26.45
N ASN A 208 -25.87 5.08 27.73
CA ASN A 208 -24.80 5.38 28.69
C ASN A 208 -23.80 4.21 28.81
N ASP A 209 -22.49 4.47 28.68
CA ASP A 209 -21.39 3.49 28.75
C ASP A 209 -21.53 2.49 29.91
N ALA A 210 -22.14 2.92 31.02
CA ALA A 210 -22.40 2.12 32.21
C ALA A 210 -23.21 0.83 31.95
N LEU A 211 -24.03 0.76 30.90
CA LEU A 211 -24.87 -0.40 30.59
C LEU A 211 -24.04 -1.54 29.97
N TRP A 212 -23.21 -1.21 28.98
CA TRP A 212 -22.28 -2.16 28.36
C TRP A 212 -21.10 -2.52 29.26
N GLN A 213 -20.81 -1.69 30.27
CA GLN A 213 -19.84 -1.99 31.34
C GLN A 213 -20.35 -3.01 32.37
N SER A 214 -21.64 -3.36 32.36
CA SER A 214 -22.18 -4.35 33.30
C SER A 214 -21.84 -5.79 32.85
N PRO A 215 -21.66 -6.77 33.77
CA PRO A 215 -21.36 -8.15 33.42
C PRO A 215 -22.36 -8.78 32.45
N ALA A 216 -23.65 -8.47 32.60
CA ALA A 216 -24.70 -8.95 31.69
C ALA A 216 -24.64 -8.26 30.32
N GLY A 217 -24.30 -6.97 30.26
CA GLY A 217 -24.08 -6.24 29.02
C GLY A 217 -22.89 -6.80 28.22
N ILE A 218 -21.79 -7.12 28.91
CA ILE A 218 -20.61 -7.77 28.31
C ILE A 218 -20.96 -9.18 27.81
N ALA A 219 -21.60 -10.01 28.64
CA ALA A 219 -21.98 -11.38 28.26
C ALA A 219 -22.99 -11.41 27.09
N LEU A 220 -23.94 -10.47 27.06
CA LEU A 220 -24.87 -10.29 25.94
C LEU A 220 -24.12 -9.86 24.68
N ALA A 221 -23.19 -8.90 24.76
CA ALA A 221 -22.38 -8.49 23.63
C ALA A 221 -21.50 -9.64 23.09
N GLU A 222 -20.88 -10.42 23.98
CA GLU A 222 -20.08 -11.61 23.64
C GLU A 222 -20.92 -12.65 22.88
N GLU A 223 -22.09 -13.01 23.39
CA GLU A 223 -22.97 -14.01 22.77
C GLU A 223 -23.55 -13.49 21.44
N MET A 224 -23.90 -12.21 21.36
CA MET A 224 -24.35 -11.55 20.11
C MET A 224 -23.26 -11.59 19.04
N ILE A 225 -22.03 -11.29 19.42
CA ILE A 225 -20.87 -11.34 18.54
C ILE A 225 -20.58 -12.77 18.07
N CYS A 226 -20.66 -13.76 18.96
CA CYS A 226 -20.40 -15.17 18.63
C CYS A 226 -21.52 -15.84 17.79
N SER A 227 -22.73 -15.27 17.79
CA SER A 227 -23.90 -15.82 17.08
C SER A 227 -24.18 -15.16 15.72
N LEU A 228 -23.49 -14.07 15.38
CA LEU A 228 -23.60 -13.39 14.09
C LEU A 228 -22.86 -14.18 12.98
N ASP A 229 -23.65 -14.77 12.08
CA ASP A 229 -23.15 -15.42 10.85
C ASP A 229 -22.75 -14.36 9.79
N ILE A 230 -21.54 -14.50 9.23
CA ILE A 230 -20.99 -13.71 8.13
C ILE A 230 -21.92 -13.66 6.91
N ALA A 231 -22.60 -14.77 6.59
CA ALA A 231 -23.54 -14.83 5.48
C ALA A 231 -24.74 -13.90 5.71
N THR A 232 -25.18 -13.78 6.97
CA THR A 232 -26.23 -12.85 7.39
C THR A 232 -25.73 -11.40 7.28
N LEU A 233 -24.53 -11.08 7.75
CA LEU A 233 -23.96 -9.73 7.61
C LEU A 233 -23.82 -9.29 6.14
N ARG A 234 -23.44 -10.20 5.22
CA ARG A 234 -23.40 -9.91 3.78
C ARG A 234 -24.78 -9.67 3.17
N ALA A 235 -25.79 -10.45 3.57
CA ALA A 235 -27.13 -10.36 2.99
C ALA A 235 -27.83 -9.02 3.31
N TYR A 236 -27.46 -8.38 4.42
CA TYR A 236 -28.09 -7.15 4.89
C TYR A 236 -27.29 -5.85 4.62
N GLY A 237 -26.10 -5.95 4.00
CA GLY A 237 -25.41 -4.81 3.38
C GLY A 237 -24.57 -3.91 4.30
N HIS A 238 -23.96 -2.88 3.71
CA HIS A 238 -22.93 -2.02 4.34
C HIS A 238 -23.33 -1.32 5.66
N ARG A 239 -24.62 -1.13 5.94
CA ARG A 239 -25.08 -0.44 7.16
C ARG A 239 -24.84 -1.27 8.42
N LEU A 240 -25.17 -2.56 8.40
CA LEU A 240 -24.94 -3.47 9.52
C LEU A 240 -23.44 -3.71 9.78
N LEU A 241 -22.62 -3.64 8.72
CA LEU A 241 -21.16 -3.67 8.85
C LEU A 241 -20.63 -2.50 9.69
N GLY A 242 -21.15 -1.28 9.44
CA GLY A 242 -20.78 -0.09 10.22
C GLY A 242 -21.21 -0.20 11.68
N THR A 243 -22.46 -0.61 11.93
CA THR A 243 -22.99 -0.83 13.28
C THR A 243 -22.22 -1.91 14.05
N TYR A 244 -21.82 -2.98 13.38
CA TYR A 244 -21.02 -4.04 13.99
C TYR A 244 -19.58 -3.61 14.27
N GLN A 245 -18.99 -2.78 13.40
CA GLN A 245 -17.68 -2.16 13.65
C GLN A 245 -17.73 -1.22 14.85
N ASP A 246 -18.77 -0.39 14.97
CA ASP A 246 -18.99 0.48 16.13
C ASP A 246 -19.13 -0.35 17.41
N LEU A 247 -19.89 -1.46 17.36
CA LEU A 247 -20.02 -2.41 18.48
C LEU A 247 -18.67 -3.03 18.87
N LEU A 248 -17.87 -3.48 17.90
CA LEU A 248 -16.53 -4.01 18.17
C LEU A 248 -15.61 -2.98 18.81
N VAL A 249 -15.66 -1.73 18.36
CA VAL A 249 -14.89 -0.63 18.93
C VAL A 249 -15.31 -0.37 20.37
N GLU A 250 -16.61 -0.32 20.66
CA GLU A 250 -17.11 -0.13 22.03
C GLU A 250 -16.79 -1.32 22.94
N VAL A 251 -16.99 -2.56 22.48
CA VAL A 251 -16.60 -3.77 23.24
C VAL A 251 -15.10 -3.80 23.49
N ALA A 252 -14.29 -3.35 22.53
CA ALA A 252 -12.85 -3.29 22.70
C ALA A 252 -12.37 -2.20 23.66
N LYS A 253 -13.10 -1.10 23.79
CA LYS A 253 -12.87 -0.09 24.84
C LYS A 253 -13.15 -0.66 26.23
N LEU A 254 -14.07 -1.62 26.33
CA LEU A 254 -14.52 -2.23 27.58
C LEU A 254 -13.63 -3.39 28.02
N ASP A 255 -13.37 -4.35 27.12
CA ASP A 255 -12.46 -5.47 27.36
C ASP A 255 -11.64 -5.83 26.10
N PRO A 256 -10.36 -5.41 26.04
CA PRO A 256 -9.47 -5.72 24.92
C PRO A 256 -9.18 -7.23 24.73
N SER A 257 -9.49 -8.08 25.71
CA SER A 257 -9.32 -9.54 25.61
C SER A 257 -10.47 -10.19 24.85
N VAL A 258 -11.69 -9.68 25.02
CA VAL A 258 -12.89 -10.10 24.26
C VAL A 258 -12.76 -9.70 22.80
N ALA A 259 -12.37 -8.45 22.51
CA ALA A 259 -12.10 -8.01 21.15
C ALA A 259 -10.99 -8.81 20.46
N ARG A 260 -9.98 -9.29 21.23
CA ARG A 260 -8.92 -10.17 20.70
C ARG A 260 -9.41 -11.61 20.47
N ALA A 261 -10.27 -12.14 21.32
CA ALA A 261 -10.88 -13.46 21.12
C ALA A 261 -11.78 -13.48 19.88
N VAL A 262 -12.55 -12.40 19.68
CA VAL A 262 -13.47 -12.22 18.55
C VAL A 262 -12.72 -11.86 17.26
N GLY A 263 -11.72 -10.97 17.34
CA GLY A 263 -10.94 -10.51 16.19
C GLY A 263 -10.02 -11.57 15.59
N ASN A 264 -9.77 -12.68 16.32
CA ASN A 264 -8.98 -13.80 15.83
C ASN A 264 -9.73 -14.69 14.83
N ASP A 265 -11.07 -14.69 14.80
CA ASP A 265 -11.85 -15.50 13.88
C ASP A 265 -12.44 -14.64 12.74
N ARG A 266 -12.04 -14.97 11.50
CA ARG A 266 -12.56 -14.62 10.13
C ARG A 266 -13.28 -13.28 9.84
N MET A 267 -14.03 -12.68 10.75
CA MET A 267 -14.96 -11.57 10.56
C MET A 267 -14.31 -10.18 10.43
N VAL A 268 -13.29 -9.86 11.24
CA VAL A 268 -12.64 -8.53 11.17
C VAL A 268 -12.11 -8.26 9.76
N VAL A 269 -11.63 -9.30 9.10
CA VAL A 269 -11.00 -9.25 7.78
C VAL A 269 -11.96 -8.93 6.63
N GLU A 270 -13.17 -9.49 6.61
CA GLU A 270 -14.11 -9.26 5.50
C GLU A 270 -14.75 -7.86 5.53
N THR A 271 -14.53 -7.10 6.62
CA THR A 271 -15.01 -5.73 6.76
C THR A 271 -14.01 -4.67 6.29
N PHE A 272 -12.78 -5.05 5.92
CA PHE A 272 -11.85 -4.10 5.32
C PHE A 272 -12.21 -3.85 3.86
N PRO A 273 -12.30 -2.58 3.42
CA PRO A 273 -12.48 -2.26 2.02
C PRO A 273 -11.35 -2.89 1.21
N THR A 274 -11.69 -3.37 0.02
CA THR A 274 -10.66 -3.61 -1.00
C THR A 274 -9.88 -2.31 -1.22
N PRO A 275 -8.55 -2.36 -1.32
CA PRO A 275 -7.77 -1.16 -1.53
C PRO A 275 -8.31 -0.33 -2.69
N ASP A 276 -8.60 0.94 -2.46
CA ASP A 276 -9.13 1.85 -3.48
C ASP A 276 -8.70 3.29 -3.18
N PHE A 277 -7.82 3.84 -4.04
CA PHE A 277 -7.34 5.22 -3.96
C PHE A 277 -8.44 6.30 -4.09
N SER A 278 -9.66 5.93 -4.52
CA SER A 278 -10.74 6.87 -4.80
C SER A 278 -11.66 7.16 -3.60
N THR A 279 -11.65 6.33 -2.55
CA THR A 279 -12.62 6.45 -1.45
C THR A 279 -12.06 7.24 -0.27
N SER A 280 -12.75 8.32 0.11
CA SER A 280 -12.45 9.12 1.32
C SER A 280 -12.87 8.42 2.62
N ASP A 281 -13.86 7.52 2.54
CA ASP A 281 -14.67 7.06 3.67
C ASP A 281 -14.08 5.83 4.38
N SER A 282 -12.82 5.93 4.81
CA SER A 282 -12.11 4.84 5.50
C SER A 282 -12.02 5.03 7.03
N VAL A 283 -12.79 5.96 7.61
CA VAL A 283 -12.64 6.37 9.02
C VAL A 283 -12.85 5.20 9.97
N VAL A 284 -13.83 4.33 9.70
CA VAL A 284 -14.19 3.21 10.58
C VAL A 284 -13.10 2.12 10.62
N VAL A 285 -12.40 1.92 9.51
CA VAL A 285 -11.34 0.91 9.36
C VAL A 285 -10.12 1.25 10.24
N ALA A 286 -9.90 2.53 10.49
CA ALA A 286 -8.76 3.02 11.26
C ALA A 286 -8.84 2.65 12.75
N GLU A 287 -10.04 2.45 13.30
CA GLU A 287 -10.25 2.18 14.73
C GLU A 287 -10.10 0.70 15.08
N ALA A 288 -10.31 -0.21 14.11
CA ALA A 288 -10.14 -1.65 14.30
C ALA A 288 -8.68 -2.13 14.19
N LEU A 289 -7.77 -1.30 13.65
CA LEU A 289 -6.34 -1.65 13.43
C LEU A 289 -5.61 -2.23 14.67
N PRO A 290 -5.87 -1.78 15.91
CA PRO A 290 -5.20 -2.34 17.10
C PRO A 290 -5.48 -3.81 17.40
N PHE A 291 -6.60 -4.33 16.89
CA PHE A 291 -7.07 -5.69 17.19
C PHE A 291 -6.64 -6.70 16.13
N ILE A 292 -6.02 -6.22 15.06
CA ILE A 292 -5.54 -7.02 13.93
C ILE A 292 -4.35 -7.90 14.40
N PRO A 293 -4.44 -9.24 14.28
CA PRO A 293 -3.29 -10.11 14.49
C PRO A 293 -2.21 -9.90 13.42
N LEU A 294 -0.94 -10.09 13.77
CA LEU A 294 0.19 -9.81 12.86
C LEU A 294 0.46 -10.93 11.85
N ALA A 295 -0.15 -12.11 12.06
CA ALA A 295 -0.02 -13.27 11.18
C ALA A 295 -1.36 -13.55 10.51
N PHE A 296 -1.42 -13.31 9.19
CA PHE A 296 -2.61 -13.54 8.38
C PHE A 296 -2.32 -14.37 7.14
N LEU A 297 -3.40 -14.78 6.47
CA LEU A 297 -3.37 -15.11 5.05
C LEU A 297 -3.04 -13.85 4.21
N GLU A 298 -2.47 -14.07 3.04
CA GLU A 298 -1.93 -13.02 2.15
C GLU A 298 -2.94 -11.88 1.87
N GLN A 299 -4.19 -12.20 1.53
CA GLN A 299 -5.24 -11.22 1.21
C GLN A 299 -5.61 -10.31 2.38
N GLN A 300 -5.60 -10.85 3.60
CA GLN A 300 -5.98 -10.10 4.81
C GLN A 300 -4.84 -9.16 5.22
N THR A 301 -3.59 -9.61 5.01
CA THR A 301 -2.38 -8.78 5.18
C THR A 301 -2.41 -7.56 4.25
N LEU A 302 -2.89 -7.75 3.01
CA LEU A 302 -3.02 -6.66 2.03
C LEU A 302 -4.01 -5.58 2.47
N GLN A 303 -5.21 -5.99 2.88
CA GLN A 303 -6.24 -5.05 3.32
C GLN A 303 -5.82 -4.30 4.60
N ALA A 304 -5.30 -5.01 5.60
CA ALA A 304 -4.82 -4.41 6.84
C ALA A 304 -3.62 -3.47 6.59
N GLY A 305 -2.68 -3.89 5.73
CA GLY A 305 -1.51 -3.10 5.36
C GLY A 305 -1.89 -1.82 4.63
N TRP A 306 -2.82 -1.91 3.67
CA TRP A 306 -3.35 -0.72 2.98
C TRP A 306 -4.06 0.24 3.94
N ALA A 307 -4.94 -0.26 4.81
CA ALA A 307 -5.66 0.56 5.78
C ALA A 307 -4.70 1.27 6.77
N ALA A 308 -3.71 0.53 7.27
CA ALA A 308 -2.66 1.09 8.12
C ALA A 308 -1.84 2.15 7.36
N GLY A 309 -1.50 1.90 6.09
CA GLY A 309 -0.80 2.87 5.24
C GLY A 309 -1.60 4.15 5.01
N LEU A 310 -2.91 4.04 4.78
CA LEU A 310 -3.79 5.19 4.60
C LEU A 310 -3.92 6.02 5.90
N LYS A 311 -4.04 5.35 7.06
CA LYS A 311 -4.05 6.03 8.37
C LYS A 311 -2.69 6.70 8.64
N LEU A 312 -1.59 6.02 8.34
CA LEU A 312 -0.24 6.58 8.48
C LEU A 312 -0.05 7.80 7.58
N HIS A 313 -0.56 7.76 6.35
CA HIS A 313 -0.53 8.88 5.42
C HIS A 313 -1.25 10.11 5.98
N ARG A 314 -2.44 9.92 6.56
CA ARG A 314 -3.30 11.00 7.10
C ARG A 314 -2.86 11.58 8.45
N THR A 315 -2.04 10.87 9.22
CA THR A 315 -1.71 11.24 10.61
C THR A 315 -0.45 12.10 10.75
N ASP A 316 0.16 12.54 9.64
CA ASP A 316 1.43 13.29 9.60
C ASP A 316 2.61 12.62 10.37
N LEU A 317 2.44 11.36 10.76
CA LEU A 317 3.46 10.58 11.44
C LEU A 317 4.62 10.27 10.48
N PRO A 318 5.87 10.21 10.97
CA PRO A 318 7.02 9.91 10.13
C PRO A 318 6.89 8.50 9.52
N ARG A 319 7.43 8.30 8.32
CA ARG A 319 7.39 6.99 7.62
C ARG A 319 8.41 6.03 8.22
N THR A 320 8.10 5.51 9.41
CA THR A 320 8.96 4.59 10.17
C THR A 320 8.14 3.44 10.76
N VAL A 321 8.82 2.35 11.09
CA VAL A 321 8.21 1.18 11.76
C VAL A 321 7.56 1.58 13.10
N GLY A 322 8.16 2.53 13.84
CA GLY A 322 7.58 3.04 15.08
C GLY A 322 6.22 3.71 14.89
N SER A 323 6.04 4.45 13.80
CA SER A 323 4.75 5.06 13.46
C SER A 323 3.71 4.03 13.02
N VAL A 324 4.15 2.98 12.31
CA VAL A 324 3.27 1.85 11.99
C VAL A 324 2.81 1.15 13.28
N ALA A 325 3.73 0.92 14.21
CA ALA A 325 3.40 0.34 15.52
C ALA A 325 2.35 1.18 16.26
N GLN A 326 2.52 2.50 16.26
CA GLN A 326 1.55 3.44 16.83
C GLN A 326 0.18 3.37 16.14
N VAL A 327 0.17 3.35 14.81
CA VAL A 327 -1.06 3.21 13.99
C VAL A 327 -1.80 1.90 14.30
N LEU A 328 -1.05 0.81 14.50
CA LEU A 328 -1.54 -0.53 14.83
C LEU A 328 -1.72 -0.76 16.34
N GLY A 329 -1.49 0.21 17.22
CA GLY A 329 -1.56 0.01 18.67
C GLY A 329 -0.70 -1.16 19.19
N LYS A 330 0.44 -1.43 18.56
CA LYS A 330 1.40 -2.50 18.93
C LYS A 330 2.74 -1.89 19.35
N SER A 331 3.62 -2.70 19.95
CA SER A 331 5.00 -2.31 20.18
C SER A 331 5.81 -2.36 18.86
N GLN A 332 6.87 -1.55 18.77
CA GLN A 332 7.72 -1.53 17.58
C GLN A 332 8.36 -2.90 17.29
N SER A 333 8.78 -3.62 18.33
CA SER A 333 9.38 -4.97 18.20
C SER A 333 8.41 -6.02 17.68
N GLU A 334 7.11 -5.83 17.86
CA GLU A 334 6.10 -6.75 17.32
C GLU A 334 5.91 -6.57 15.82
N VAL A 335 5.99 -5.33 15.33
CA VAL A 335 5.72 -5.01 13.91
C VAL A 335 6.98 -4.99 13.05
N ASP A 336 8.16 -4.83 13.64
CA ASP A 336 9.42 -4.76 12.89
C ASP A 336 9.71 -6.04 12.11
N GLY A 337 10.12 -5.89 10.86
CA GLY A 337 10.35 -6.99 9.93
C GLY A 337 9.09 -7.73 9.45
N THR A 338 7.89 -7.35 9.87
CA THR A 338 6.65 -7.97 9.39
C THR A 338 6.26 -7.47 8.00
N ILE A 339 5.65 -8.34 7.19
CA ILE A 339 5.11 -7.97 5.86
C ILE A 339 4.07 -6.85 6.02
N LEU A 340 3.21 -6.93 7.05
CA LEU A 340 2.20 -5.90 7.34
C LEU A 340 2.83 -4.52 7.52
N SER A 341 3.94 -4.42 8.25
CA SER A 341 4.65 -3.14 8.42
C SER A 341 5.24 -2.62 7.12
N GLY A 342 5.85 -3.50 6.32
CA GLY A 342 6.33 -3.14 4.98
C GLY A 342 5.19 -2.65 4.09
N MET A 343 4.04 -3.32 4.10
CA MET A 343 2.88 -2.92 3.30
C MET A 343 2.33 -1.56 3.75
N ALA A 344 2.23 -1.32 5.06
CA ALA A 344 1.76 -0.02 5.58
C ALA A 344 2.67 1.13 5.12
N LEU A 345 3.99 0.96 5.19
CA LEU A 345 4.94 1.97 4.71
C LEU A 345 4.85 2.16 3.19
N LEU A 346 4.78 1.06 2.43
CA LEU A 346 4.62 1.10 0.97
C LEU A 346 3.38 1.89 0.57
N TRP A 347 2.21 1.50 1.06
CA TRP A 347 0.95 2.16 0.68
C TRP A 347 0.89 3.62 1.12
N ALA A 348 1.47 3.97 2.28
CA ALA A 348 1.56 5.36 2.72
C ALA A 348 2.41 6.23 1.79
N ASP A 349 3.52 5.70 1.28
CA ASP A 349 4.41 6.41 0.36
C ASP A 349 3.83 6.45 -1.08
N LEU A 350 3.16 5.39 -1.57
CA LEU A 350 2.46 5.43 -2.86
C LEU A 350 1.30 6.44 -2.86
N GLN A 351 0.54 6.52 -1.76
CA GLN A 351 -0.51 7.53 -1.60
C GLN A 351 0.07 8.95 -1.63
N GLN A 352 1.17 9.17 -0.92
CA GLN A 352 1.86 10.47 -0.88
C GLN A 352 2.44 10.86 -2.24
N LEU A 353 2.97 9.89 -3.00
CA LEU A 353 3.43 10.10 -4.37
C LEU A 353 2.27 10.55 -5.27
N THR A 354 1.14 9.85 -5.20
CA THR A 354 -0.07 10.17 -5.96
C THR A 354 -0.59 11.58 -5.64
N GLU A 355 -0.59 11.98 -4.36
CA GLU A 355 -0.99 13.31 -3.95
C GLU A 355 -0.07 14.40 -4.51
N TYR A 356 1.24 14.25 -4.34
CA TYR A 356 2.21 15.24 -4.83
C TYR A 356 2.22 15.38 -6.34
N LYS A 357 1.91 14.30 -7.08
CA LYS A 357 1.86 14.32 -8.53
C LYS A 357 0.71 15.14 -9.10
N ARG A 358 -0.41 15.29 -8.37
CA ARG A 358 -1.50 16.17 -8.80
C ARG A 358 -1.05 17.62 -9.01
N ASP A 359 -0.04 18.06 -8.25
CA ASP A 359 0.60 19.37 -8.32
C ASP A 359 2.12 19.23 -8.52
N GLU A 360 2.56 18.39 -9.47
CA GLU A 360 3.96 17.96 -9.64
C GLU A 360 4.97 19.12 -9.62
N TRP A 361 4.64 20.25 -10.23
CA TRP A 361 5.53 21.41 -10.31
C TRP A 361 5.85 22.03 -8.93
N LYS A 362 4.93 21.96 -7.96
CA LYS A 362 5.13 22.47 -6.59
C LYS A 362 5.91 21.50 -5.72
N HIS A 363 5.84 20.21 -6.05
CA HIS A 363 6.28 19.13 -5.16
C HIS A 363 7.49 18.33 -5.68
N ARG A 364 8.28 18.88 -6.61
CA ARG A 364 9.39 18.17 -7.27
C ARG A 364 10.39 17.55 -6.29
N ASP A 365 10.79 18.28 -5.25
CA ASP A 365 11.76 17.78 -4.28
C ASP A 365 11.14 16.76 -3.31
N GLN A 366 9.87 16.93 -2.97
CA GLN A 366 9.11 15.98 -2.15
C GLN A 366 8.90 14.65 -2.91
N ILE A 367 8.58 14.72 -4.20
CA ILE A 367 8.47 13.55 -5.09
C ILE A 367 9.79 12.77 -5.09
N ARG A 368 10.93 13.45 -5.24
CA ARG A 368 12.26 12.82 -5.14
C ARG A 368 12.50 12.16 -3.79
N GLY A 369 12.10 12.82 -2.71
CA GLY A 369 12.17 12.27 -1.36
C GLY A 369 11.33 10.99 -1.19
N VAL A 370 10.11 10.97 -1.73
CA VAL A 370 9.24 9.78 -1.73
C VAL A 370 9.85 8.65 -2.57
N HIS A 371 10.36 8.94 -3.77
CA HIS A 371 11.06 7.93 -4.58
C HIS A 371 12.26 7.33 -3.86
N SER A 372 13.09 8.15 -3.20
CA SER A 372 14.23 7.65 -2.43
C SER A 372 13.81 6.70 -1.32
N ARG A 373 12.69 6.99 -0.63
CA ARG A 373 12.14 6.09 0.39
C ARG A 373 11.59 4.81 -0.23
N LEU A 374 10.82 4.89 -1.31
CA LEU A 374 10.27 3.72 -2.01
C LEU A 374 11.39 2.80 -2.54
N SER A 375 12.48 3.36 -3.06
CA SER A 375 13.66 2.57 -3.48
C SER A 375 14.33 1.87 -2.30
N LYS A 376 14.54 2.54 -1.16
CA LYS A 376 15.07 1.90 0.06
C LYS A 376 14.12 0.84 0.61
N HIS A 377 12.82 1.11 0.55
CA HIS A 377 11.78 0.19 0.99
C HIS A 377 11.75 -1.09 0.14
N LEU A 378 11.98 -0.95 -1.17
CA LEU A 378 12.12 -2.09 -2.06
C LEU A 378 13.28 -3.00 -1.66
N GLU A 379 14.43 -2.43 -1.29
CA GLU A 379 15.59 -3.21 -0.82
C GLU A 379 15.30 -3.93 0.50
N SER A 380 14.59 -3.28 1.44
CA SER A 380 14.35 -3.84 2.77
C SER A 380 13.12 -4.76 2.88
N SER A 381 12.15 -4.64 1.97
CA SER A 381 10.84 -5.30 2.10
C SER A 381 10.23 -5.71 0.75
N PRO A 382 10.92 -6.52 -0.06
CA PRO A 382 10.44 -6.96 -1.38
C PRO A 382 9.15 -7.79 -1.30
N ASP A 383 8.92 -8.51 -0.19
CA ASP A 383 7.70 -9.31 -0.01
C ASP A 383 6.44 -8.43 0.07
N ALA A 384 6.53 -7.25 0.67
CA ALA A 384 5.43 -6.29 0.71
C ALA A 384 5.05 -5.79 -0.69
N TRP A 385 6.05 -5.60 -1.57
CA TRP A 385 5.83 -5.27 -2.98
C TRP A 385 5.18 -6.43 -3.73
N ALA A 386 5.65 -7.66 -3.52
CA ALA A 386 5.06 -8.85 -4.15
C ALA A 386 3.58 -8.98 -3.78
N VAL A 387 3.24 -8.98 -2.49
CA VAL A 387 1.84 -9.11 -2.04
C VAL A 387 0.97 -7.94 -2.56
N SER A 388 1.53 -6.74 -2.68
CA SER A 388 0.79 -5.57 -3.20
C SER A 388 0.70 -5.50 -4.73
N ALA A 389 1.47 -6.31 -5.46
CA ALA A 389 1.66 -6.16 -6.91
C ALA A 389 0.35 -6.23 -7.71
N HIS A 390 -0.50 -7.22 -7.41
CA HIS A 390 -1.79 -7.38 -8.08
C HIS A 390 -2.66 -6.13 -7.93
N GLU A 391 -2.69 -5.57 -6.72
CA GLU A 391 -3.53 -4.44 -6.39
C GLU A 391 -2.99 -3.12 -6.95
N ILE A 392 -1.68 -2.93 -6.95
CA ILE A 392 -1.01 -1.81 -7.64
C ILE A 392 -1.33 -1.84 -9.14
N LEU A 393 -1.26 -3.03 -9.77
CA LEU A 393 -1.58 -3.20 -11.19
C LEU A 393 -3.07 -2.98 -11.49
N ARG A 394 -3.96 -3.45 -10.60
CA ARG A 394 -5.40 -3.24 -10.72
C ARG A 394 -5.75 -1.76 -10.70
N GLN A 395 -5.09 -1.00 -9.83
CA GLN A 395 -5.28 0.44 -9.65
C GLN A 395 -4.40 1.30 -10.57
N ALA A 396 -3.74 0.71 -11.57
CA ALA A 396 -2.85 1.44 -12.47
C ALA A 396 -3.51 2.62 -13.21
N ASP A 397 -4.84 2.59 -13.42
CA ASP A 397 -5.54 3.71 -14.09
C ASP A 397 -5.76 4.92 -13.17
N SER A 398 -5.81 4.71 -11.85
CA SER A 398 -5.89 5.78 -10.84
C SER A 398 -4.52 6.23 -10.34
N LEU A 399 -3.50 5.41 -10.58
CA LEU A 399 -2.11 5.68 -10.26
C LEU A 399 -1.37 6.31 -11.45
N ASP A 400 -0.41 7.19 -11.18
CA ASP A 400 0.50 7.67 -12.23
C ASP A 400 1.45 6.55 -12.68
N SER A 401 1.91 6.63 -13.93
CA SER A 401 2.91 5.77 -14.58
C SER A 401 4.11 5.41 -13.68
N ASP A 402 4.57 6.34 -12.85
CA ASP A 402 5.66 6.14 -11.89
C ASP A 402 5.45 4.94 -10.94
N HIS A 403 4.20 4.58 -10.60
CA HIS A 403 3.91 3.43 -9.73
C HIS A 403 4.19 2.11 -10.44
N ILE A 404 3.87 2.06 -11.74
CA ILE A 404 4.12 0.90 -12.60
C ILE A 404 5.62 0.77 -12.85
N ASP A 405 6.31 1.90 -13.02
CA ASP A 405 7.77 1.90 -13.20
C ASP A 405 8.49 1.40 -11.94
N LEU A 406 8.02 1.79 -10.75
CA LEU A 406 8.55 1.28 -9.48
C LEU A 406 8.25 -0.21 -9.28
N LEU A 407 7.09 -0.69 -9.73
CA LEU A 407 6.77 -2.12 -9.68
C LEU A 407 7.59 -2.94 -10.69
N ALA A 408 7.81 -2.42 -11.89
CA ALA A 408 8.68 -3.02 -12.89
C ALA A 408 10.13 -3.09 -12.40
N LEU A 409 10.58 -2.01 -11.76
CA LEU A 409 11.85 -1.96 -11.07
C LEU A 409 11.96 -3.05 -9.98
N ALA A 410 10.92 -3.15 -9.13
CA ALA A 410 10.87 -4.16 -8.09
C ALA A 410 10.98 -5.59 -8.65
N ALA A 411 10.27 -5.86 -9.75
CA ALA A 411 10.34 -7.15 -10.45
C ALA A 411 11.71 -7.40 -11.12
N ALA A 412 12.42 -6.37 -11.57
CA ALA A 412 13.74 -6.52 -12.17
C ALA A 412 14.80 -6.94 -11.14
N TYR A 413 14.76 -6.38 -9.92
CA TYR A 413 15.79 -6.61 -8.89
C TYR A 413 15.47 -7.75 -7.93
N HIS A 414 14.19 -8.04 -7.67
CA HIS A 414 13.79 -9.00 -6.65
C HIS A 414 12.98 -10.15 -7.25
N ALA A 415 13.56 -11.36 -7.18
CA ALA A 415 12.95 -12.58 -7.70
C ALA A 415 11.55 -12.86 -7.11
N THR A 416 11.30 -12.49 -5.85
CA THR A 416 9.97 -12.64 -5.23
C THR A 416 8.91 -11.81 -5.94
N VAL A 417 9.21 -10.55 -6.25
CA VAL A 417 8.29 -9.65 -6.96
C VAL A 417 8.12 -10.14 -8.40
N ARG A 418 9.22 -10.50 -9.08
CA ARG A 418 9.16 -11.08 -10.43
C ARG A 418 8.22 -12.28 -10.52
N ARG A 419 8.41 -13.26 -9.63
CA ARG A 419 7.59 -14.48 -9.59
C ARG A 419 6.12 -14.14 -9.40
N LYS A 420 5.81 -13.16 -8.55
CA LYS A 420 4.43 -12.73 -8.35
C LYS A 420 3.83 -12.06 -9.59
N ILE A 421 4.61 -11.24 -10.31
CA ILE A 421 4.18 -10.68 -11.60
C ILE A 421 3.96 -11.80 -12.64
N GLU A 422 4.82 -12.83 -12.67
CA GLU A 422 4.65 -14.01 -13.53
C GLU A 422 3.35 -14.77 -13.19
N GLU A 423 3.04 -14.95 -11.90
CA GLU A 423 1.77 -15.53 -11.43
C GLU A 423 0.56 -14.70 -11.89
N ILE A 424 0.62 -13.37 -11.78
CA ILE A 424 -0.46 -12.46 -12.23
C ILE A 424 -0.60 -12.46 -13.75
N ALA A 425 0.49 -12.56 -14.49
CA ALA A 425 0.50 -12.53 -15.96
C ALA A 425 -0.15 -13.75 -16.62
N VAL A 426 -0.35 -14.84 -15.86
CA VAL A 426 -1.04 -16.06 -16.29
C VAL A 426 -2.43 -16.23 -15.68
N ASP A 427 -2.84 -15.33 -14.77
CA ASP A 427 -4.18 -15.36 -14.18
C ASP A 427 -5.21 -14.75 -15.14
N ASP A 428 -6.26 -15.50 -15.45
CA ASP A 428 -7.34 -15.11 -16.35
C ASP A 428 -8.51 -14.41 -15.63
N SER A 429 -8.44 -14.23 -14.31
CA SER A 429 -9.50 -13.62 -13.50
C SER A 429 -9.73 -12.13 -13.82
N ASP A 430 -8.66 -11.38 -14.09
CA ASP A 430 -8.69 -9.96 -14.46
C ASP A 430 -7.77 -9.68 -15.65
N ARG A 431 -8.39 -9.59 -16.83
CA ARG A 431 -7.67 -9.37 -18.10
C ARG A 431 -6.82 -8.09 -18.11
N ALA A 432 -7.29 -6.99 -17.51
CA ALA A 432 -6.55 -5.73 -17.56
C ALA A 432 -5.29 -5.81 -16.70
N THR A 433 -5.43 -6.37 -15.49
CA THR A 433 -4.30 -6.60 -14.57
C THR A 433 -3.29 -7.59 -15.16
N ARG A 434 -3.77 -8.67 -15.78
CA ARG A 434 -2.94 -9.65 -16.50
C ARG A 434 -2.14 -9.02 -17.64
N ASP A 435 -2.81 -8.26 -18.53
CA ASP A 435 -2.16 -7.65 -19.69
C ASP A 435 -1.09 -6.61 -19.24
N ARG A 436 -1.32 -5.89 -18.12
CA ARG A 436 -0.31 -5.00 -17.51
C ARG A 436 0.87 -5.77 -16.94
N ALA A 437 0.64 -6.88 -16.24
CA ALA A 437 1.70 -7.75 -15.72
C ALA A 437 2.57 -8.32 -16.87
N GLN A 438 1.96 -8.75 -17.97
CA GLN A 438 2.67 -9.16 -19.18
C GLN A 438 3.51 -8.01 -19.76
N GLY A 439 2.97 -6.79 -19.75
CA GLY A 439 3.71 -5.58 -20.09
C GLY A 439 4.98 -5.40 -19.24
N ILE A 440 4.88 -5.52 -17.91
CA ILE A 440 6.03 -5.48 -16.99
C ILE A 440 7.04 -6.60 -17.29
N LEU A 441 6.59 -7.83 -17.56
CA LEU A 441 7.51 -8.92 -17.87
C LEU A 441 8.25 -8.70 -19.19
N ALA A 442 7.57 -8.17 -20.21
CA ALA A 442 8.20 -7.78 -21.46
C ALA A 442 9.22 -6.65 -21.23
N LEU A 443 8.87 -5.64 -20.43
CA LEU A 443 9.74 -4.54 -20.02
C LEU A 443 11.06 -5.04 -19.41
N ILE A 444 10.99 -5.92 -18.40
CA ILE A 444 12.18 -6.38 -17.67
C ILE A 444 12.97 -7.47 -18.41
N SER A 445 12.33 -8.23 -19.30
CA SER A 445 12.98 -9.31 -20.05
C SER A 445 13.73 -8.80 -21.28
N GLY A 446 13.66 -7.49 -21.58
CA GLY A 446 14.23 -6.91 -22.80
C GLY A 446 13.58 -7.45 -24.09
N VAL A 447 12.47 -8.18 -23.96
CA VAL A 447 11.69 -8.69 -25.09
C VAL A 447 10.82 -7.53 -25.54
N MET A 448 11.26 -6.91 -26.63
CA MET A 448 10.66 -5.75 -27.27
C MET A 448 9.13 -5.72 -27.18
N SER A 449 8.59 -4.70 -26.50
CA SER A 449 7.28 -4.18 -26.86
C SER A 449 7.47 -3.22 -28.04
N PRO A 450 6.68 -3.31 -29.12
CA PRO A 450 6.79 -2.45 -30.29
C PRO A 450 6.28 -1.03 -30.07
N ASN A 451 6.13 -0.58 -28.81
CA ASN A 451 5.75 0.80 -28.53
C ASN A 451 7.00 1.67 -28.37
N THR A 452 7.23 2.49 -29.40
CA THR A 452 8.10 3.67 -29.45
C THR A 452 8.05 4.53 -28.18
N ASP A 453 6.94 4.48 -27.44
CA ASP A 453 6.70 5.25 -26.22
C ASP A 453 7.54 4.82 -25.02
N LEU A 454 7.95 3.55 -24.92
CA LEU A 454 8.81 3.10 -23.84
C LEU A 454 10.27 3.52 -24.05
N HIS A 455 10.80 3.32 -25.26
CA HIS A 455 12.15 3.77 -25.59
C HIS A 455 12.24 5.29 -25.47
N ARG A 456 11.19 6.00 -25.91
CA ARG A 456 11.04 7.44 -25.66
C ARG A 456 10.97 7.73 -24.16
N TRP A 457 10.18 7.01 -23.37
CA TRP A 457 10.08 7.21 -21.93
C TRP A 457 11.40 6.96 -21.18
N LEU A 458 12.15 5.91 -21.51
CA LEU A 458 13.47 5.63 -20.92
C LEU A 458 14.47 6.72 -21.31
N ALA A 459 14.44 7.18 -22.57
CA ALA A 459 15.26 8.28 -23.04
C ALA A 459 14.85 9.62 -22.39
N ASP A 460 13.56 9.89 -22.22
CA ASP A 460 13.02 11.07 -21.54
C ASP A 460 13.35 11.05 -20.04
N SER A 461 13.30 9.87 -19.41
CA SER A 461 13.67 9.67 -18.01
C SER A 461 15.18 9.83 -17.79
N ALA A 462 15.99 9.39 -18.75
CA ALA A 462 17.42 9.64 -18.75
C ALA A 462 17.71 11.13 -18.95
N ALA A 463 17.18 11.76 -20.01
CA ALA A 463 17.31 13.19 -20.29
C ALA A 463 16.89 14.06 -19.10
N ARG A 464 15.77 13.72 -18.42
CA ARG A 464 15.32 14.39 -17.18
C ARG A 464 16.35 14.33 -16.05
N ALA A 465 17.13 13.26 -15.96
CA ALA A 465 18.16 13.11 -14.93
C ALA A 465 19.38 14.02 -15.15
N PHE A 466 19.69 14.38 -16.40
CA PHE A 466 20.81 15.27 -16.73
C PHE A 466 20.40 16.74 -16.82
N ASP A 467 19.31 17.06 -17.55
CA ASP A 467 18.94 18.45 -17.88
C ASP A 467 17.66 18.96 -17.22
N GLY A 468 16.88 18.10 -16.54
CA GLY A 468 15.69 18.51 -15.80
C GLY A 468 14.48 18.98 -16.63
N VAL A 469 14.52 18.83 -17.97
CA VAL A 469 13.46 19.23 -18.93
C VAL A 469 12.95 18.01 -19.71
N PRO A 470 11.64 17.89 -20.03
CA PRO A 470 11.01 16.58 -20.28
C PRO A 470 10.83 16.19 -21.76
N LEU A 471 11.69 16.60 -22.71
CA LEU A 471 11.47 16.27 -24.13
C LEU A 471 12.75 15.82 -24.83
N PHE A 472 12.89 14.49 -25.01
CA PHE A 472 13.83 13.87 -25.94
C PHE A 472 13.11 13.37 -27.22
N PRO A 473 13.62 13.70 -28.42
CA PRO A 473 14.66 14.70 -28.68
C PRO A 473 14.12 16.12 -28.46
N HIS A 474 15.01 17.06 -28.11
CA HIS A 474 14.62 18.45 -28.00
C HIS A 474 14.15 18.99 -29.38
N PRO A 475 13.10 19.86 -29.42
CA PRO A 475 12.69 20.50 -30.65
C PRO A 475 13.88 21.22 -31.30
N LEU A 476 14.13 20.96 -32.59
CA LEU A 476 15.20 21.55 -33.41
C LEU A 476 16.64 21.10 -33.09
N THR A 477 16.86 20.06 -32.27
CA THR A 477 18.20 19.49 -32.09
C THR A 477 18.62 18.52 -33.20
N SER A 478 19.93 18.30 -33.35
CA SER A 478 20.49 17.29 -34.27
C SER A 478 19.83 15.93 -34.08
N LEU A 479 19.55 15.22 -35.17
CA LEU A 479 19.01 13.84 -35.16
C LEU A 479 19.94 12.83 -34.47
N ALA A 480 21.18 13.22 -34.16
CA ALA A 480 22.21 12.39 -33.55
C ALA A 480 22.36 12.58 -32.02
N ARG A 481 21.42 13.27 -31.34
CA ARG A 481 21.41 13.40 -29.88
C ARG A 481 21.26 12.02 -29.21
N THR A 482 21.97 11.80 -28.11
CA THR A 482 22.01 10.52 -27.39
C THR A 482 21.00 10.49 -26.23
N TRP A 483 20.82 9.33 -25.60
CA TRP A 483 19.98 9.19 -24.40
C TRP A 483 20.47 10.03 -23.20
N ILE A 484 21.69 10.57 -23.23
CA ILE A 484 22.19 11.53 -22.23
C ILE A 484 21.25 12.75 -22.21
N GLY A 485 20.73 13.16 -23.37
CA GLY A 485 19.70 14.19 -23.48
C GLY A 485 20.19 15.59 -23.13
N SER A 486 21.46 15.76 -22.74
CA SER A 486 22.04 17.02 -22.35
C SER A 486 22.81 17.68 -23.47
N THR A 487 22.28 18.80 -23.99
CA THR A 487 22.91 19.53 -25.11
C THR A 487 24.30 20.01 -24.72
N GLU A 488 24.47 20.52 -23.51
CA GLU A 488 25.75 21.02 -23.04
C GLU A 488 26.78 19.90 -22.87
N VAL A 489 26.39 18.78 -22.27
CA VAL A 489 27.28 17.62 -22.07
C VAL A 489 27.69 17.05 -23.43
N GLU A 490 26.74 16.77 -24.29
CA GLU A 490 27.00 16.17 -25.60
C GLU A 490 27.83 17.10 -26.50
N ASP A 491 27.53 18.41 -26.54
CA ASP A 491 28.34 19.36 -27.32
C ASP A 491 29.75 19.48 -26.76
N THR A 492 29.92 19.32 -25.45
CA THR A 492 31.23 19.32 -24.79
C THR A 492 32.00 18.03 -25.11
N ILE A 493 31.33 16.87 -25.15
CA ILE A 493 31.91 15.60 -25.60
C ILE A 493 32.37 15.73 -27.05
N SER A 494 31.46 16.09 -27.97
CA SER A 494 31.78 16.19 -29.40
C SER A 494 32.91 17.18 -29.67
N ARG A 495 32.94 18.36 -29.02
CA ARG A 495 34.06 19.32 -29.15
C ARG A 495 35.38 18.77 -28.61
N SER A 496 35.34 18.07 -27.49
CA SER A 496 36.56 17.51 -26.86
C SER A 496 37.13 16.36 -27.70
N LEU A 497 36.27 15.52 -28.28
CA LEU A 497 36.68 14.44 -29.18
C LEU A 497 37.26 14.98 -30.50
N ARG A 498 36.60 15.96 -31.15
CA ARG A 498 37.16 16.63 -32.35
C ARG A 498 38.54 17.23 -32.08
N GLN A 499 38.73 17.86 -30.91
CA GLN A 499 40.02 18.41 -30.54
C GLN A 499 41.08 17.32 -30.35
N ALA A 500 40.74 16.21 -29.69
CA ALA A 500 41.64 15.06 -29.58
C ALA A 500 42.00 14.47 -30.94
N MET A 501 41.06 14.40 -31.88
CA MET A 501 41.33 13.89 -33.24
C MET A 501 42.20 14.84 -34.05
N ALA A 502 42.07 16.15 -33.87
CA ALA A 502 43.01 17.12 -34.44
C ALA A 502 44.44 16.92 -33.88
N LEU A 503 44.59 16.70 -32.57
CA LEU A 503 45.89 16.43 -31.94
C LEU A 503 46.49 15.10 -32.42
N PHE A 504 45.67 14.06 -32.46
CA PHE A 504 46.08 12.76 -33.00
C PHE A 504 46.50 12.87 -34.48
N SER A 505 45.77 13.62 -35.31
CA SER A 505 46.13 13.82 -36.72
C SER A 505 47.49 14.50 -36.87
N VAL A 506 47.79 15.52 -36.05
CA VAL A 506 49.12 16.16 -36.03
C VAL A 506 50.20 15.14 -35.67
N TRP A 507 49.97 14.33 -34.64
CA TRP A 507 50.91 13.26 -34.27
C TRP A 507 51.07 12.24 -35.40
N ALA A 508 49.98 11.73 -35.97
CA ALA A 508 49.98 10.70 -37.00
C ALA A 508 50.70 11.15 -38.28
N LYS A 509 50.55 12.41 -38.69
CA LYS A 509 51.32 12.97 -39.82
C LYS A 509 52.83 12.97 -39.57
N SER A 510 53.26 13.12 -38.32
CA SER A 510 54.68 13.20 -37.96
C SER A 510 55.30 11.84 -37.59
N GLN A 511 54.52 10.95 -36.99
CA GLN A 511 55.00 9.71 -36.35
C GLN A 511 54.15 8.47 -36.67
N GLY A 512 53.07 8.61 -37.44
CA GLY A 512 52.15 7.51 -37.76
C GLY A 512 52.76 6.41 -38.63
N ALA A 513 53.92 6.65 -39.25
CA ALA A 513 54.71 5.58 -39.88
C ALA A 513 55.18 4.51 -38.88
N ALA A 514 55.19 4.79 -37.58
CA ALA A 514 55.51 3.84 -36.52
C ALA A 514 54.54 2.64 -36.44
N GLN A 515 54.78 1.70 -35.53
CA GLN A 515 53.96 0.49 -35.39
C GLN A 515 52.47 0.82 -35.11
N GLU A 516 51.56 0.03 -35.67
CA GLU A 516 50.10 0.15 -35.47
C GLU A 516 49.74 0.21 -33.98
N GLU A 517 50.40 -0.60 -33.16
CA GLU A 517 50.21 -0.65 -31.71
C GLU A 517 50.48 0.70 -31.02
N LEU A 518 51.51 1.43 -31.48
CA LEU A 518 51.85 2.74 -30.96
C LEU A 518 50.78 3.76 -31.36
N ALA A 519 50.33 3.72 -32.62
CA ALA A 519 49.26 4.60 -33.10
C ALA A 519 47.96 4.38 -32.32
N THR A 520 47.58 3.12 -32.07
CA THR A 520 46.44 2.77 -31.24
C THR A 520 46.60 3.30 -29.80
N GLY A 521 47.78 3.14 -29.20
CA GLY A 521 48.05 3.65 -27.85
C GLY A 521 47.93 5.17 -27.73
N VAL A 522 48.44 5.92 -28.72
CA VAL A 522 48.33 7.38 -28.75
C VAL A 522 46.89 7.82 -28.98
N LEU A 523 46.17 7.17 -29.92
CA LEU A 523 44.76 7.45 -30.17
C LEU A 523 43.92 7.30 -28.88
N LEU A 524 44.08 6.18 -28.17
CA LEU A 524 43.38 5.95 -26.91
C LEU A 524 43.75 6.95 -25.81
N THR A 525 45.01 7.41 -25.79
CA THR A 525 45.47 8.43 -24.85
C THR A 525 44.80 9.78 -25.11
N GLU A 526 44.68 10.18 -26.38
CA GLU A 526 43.98 11.40 -26.77
C GLU A 526 42.48 11.33 -26.47
N LEU A 527 41.84 10.19 -26.76
CA LEU A 527 40.42 9.96 -26.40
C LEU A 527 40.20 10.00 -24.88
N LYS A 528 41.06 9.34 -24.09
CA LYS A 528 41.00 9.38 -22.62
C LYS A 528 41.15 10.82 -22.11
N THR A 529 42.07 11.58 -22.70
CA THR A 529 42.29 12.99 -22.34
C THR A 529 41.08 13.85 -22.70
N ALA A 530 40.46 13.62 -23.86
CA ALA A 530 39.23 14.29 -24.25
C ALA A 530 38.12 14.10 -23.22
N PHE A 531 37.84 12.86 -22.82
CA PHE A 531 36.79 12.59 -21.81
C PHE A 531 37.12 13.18 -20.44
N ARG A 532 38.38 13.13 -20.00
CA ARG A 532 38.80 13.82 -18.76
C ARG A 532 38.57 15.33 -18.85
N ASN A 533 38.79 15.93 -20.02
CA ASN A 533 38.57 17.35 -20.25
C ASN A 533 37.09 17.73 -20.30
N VAL A 534 36.19 16.81 -20.67
CA VAL A 534 34.73 17.04 -20.58
C VAL A 534 34.34 17.38 -19.15
N SER A 535 34.76 16.57 -18.18
CA SER A 535 34.51 16.80 -16.75
C SER A 535 35.01 18.18 -16.29
N LEU A 536 36.25 18.53 -16.66
CA LEU A 536 36.85 19.83 -16.32
C LEU A 536 36.10 21.01 -16.94
N ARG A 537 35.64 20.88 -18.18
CA ARG A 537 34.90 21.92 -18.90
C ARG A 537 33.49 22.13 -18.34
N LEU A 538 32.79 21.04 -18.00
CA LEU A 538 31.48 21.11 -17.34
C LEU A 538 31.59 21.75 -15.95
N ALA A 539 32.64 21.41 -15.19
CA ALA A 539 32.91 22.06 -13.89
C ALA A 539 33.18 23.56 -14.04
N ALA A 540 34.02 23.94 -15.00
CA ALA A 540 34.36 25.35 -15.26
C ALA A 540 33.16 26.17 -15.79
N GLY A 541 32.21 25.52 -16.47
CA GLY A 541 30.95 26.12 -16.93
C GLY A 541 29.90 26.35 -15.85
N GLY A 542 30.17 25.98 -14.59
CA GLY A 542 29.23 26.10 -13.47
C GLY A 542 28.38 24.85 -13.22
N ASN A 543 28.53 23.80 -14.04
CA ASN A 543 27.79 22.55 -13.95
C ASN A 543 28.61 21.46 -13.24
N SER A 544 29.05 21.76 -12.01
CA SER A 544 29.87 20.85 -11.19
C SER A 544 29.20 19.50 -10.90
N ARG A 545 27.86 19.44 -10.90
CA ARG A 545 27.09 18.19 -10.80
C ARG A 545 27.28 17.30 -12.02
N LEU A 546 27.26 17.86 -13.22
CA LEU A 546 27.48 17.13 -14.48
C LEU A 546 28.96 16.81 -14.73
N ALA A 547 29.88 17.46 -14.01
CA ALA A 547 31.31 17.20 -14.14
C ALA A 547 31.72 15.81 -13.63
N GLN A 548 31.02 15.27 -12.62
CA GLN A 548 31.31 13.94 -12.05
C GLN A 548 30.64 12.82 -12.84
N THR A 549 29.82 13.18 -13.83
CA THR A 549 28.93 12.27 -14.53
C THR A 549 29.65 11.37 -15.52
N ILE A 550 30.82 11.75 -16.06
CA ILE A 550 31.52 10.94 -17.05
C ILE A 550 32.93 10.64 -16.54
N ALA A 551 33.23 9.36 -16.35
CA ALA A 551 34.55 8.87 -16.01
C ALA A 551 35.02 7.92 -17.12
N VAL A 552 36.33 7.93 -17.39
CA VAL A 552 36.93 7.02 -18.36
C VAL A 552 38.10 6.27 -17.72
N ARG A 553 38.12 4.95 -17.97
CA ARG A 553 39.20 4.06 -17.57
C ARG A 553 39.76 3.40 -18.82
N GLN A 554 41.08 3.24 -18.84
CA GLN A 554 41.76 2.49 -19.88
C GLN A 554 42.66 1.47 -19.17
N ARG A 555 42.44 0.19 -19.46
CA ARG A 555 43.28 -0.90 -18.99
C ARG A 555 43.96 -1.55 -20.20
N PRO A 556 45.29 -1.42 -20.35
CA PRO A 556 46.03 -2.30 -21.23
C PRO A 556 46.10 -3.69 -20.59
N VAL A 557 45.81 -4.75 -21.34
CA VAL A 557 46.03 -6.13 -20.89
C VAL A 557 47.52 -6.44 -21.02
N THR A 558 48.13 -7.00 -19.96
CA THR A 558 49.58 -7.20 -19.91
C THR A 558 49.99 -8.41 -20.76
N LYS A 559 51.19 -8.39 -21.35
CA LYS A 559 51.72 -9.53 -22.13
C LYS A 559 51.80 -10.85 -21.33
N THR A 560 51.84 -10.78 -20.00
CA THR A 560 51.81 -11.95 -19.12
C THR A 560 50.45 -12.63 -19.03
N GLU A 561 49.38 -11.97 -19.50
CA GLU A 561 48.01 -12.48 -19.61
C GLU A 561 47.70 -12.93 -21.06
N GLU A 562 48.72 -13.16 -21.91
CA GLU A 562 48.58 -13.57 -23.32
C GLU A 562 47.94 -14.96 -23.48
N SER A 563 46.61 -14.97 -23.42
CA SER A 563 45.79 -15.82 -24.27
C SER A 563 45.69 -15.18 -25.67
N THR A 564 45.32 -15.97 -26.68
CA THR A 564 45.19 -15.53 -28.08
C THR A 564 44.39 -14.22 -28.16
N TRP A 565 44.88 -13.18 -28.85
CA TRP A 565 44.19 -11.88 -28.89
C TRP A 565 42.93 -11.94 -29.74
N GLY A 566 41.82 -11.39 -29.24
CA GLY A 566 40.56 -11.36 -29.98
C GLY A 566 40.35 -10.08 -30.78
N CYS A 567 40.66 -8.92 -30.20
CA CYS A 567 40.55 -7.60 -30.83
C CYS A 567 41.53 -6.60 -30.21
N ASP A 568 41.77 -5.47 -30.89
CA ASP A 568 42.68 -4.43 -30.40
C ASP A 568 42.08 -3.59 -29.27
N ILE A 569 40.78 -3.30 -29.35
CA ILE A 569 40.07 -2.48 -28.37
C ILE A 569 38.70 -3.11 -28.09
N ALA A 570 38.36 -3.23 -26.82
CA ALA A 570 36.99 -3.37 -26.36
C ALA A 570 36.53 -2.06 -25.75
N LEU A 571 35.52 -1.43 -26.36
CA LEU A 571 34.84 -0.27 -25.81
C LEU A 571 33.74 -0.75 -24.88
N LEU A 572 33.73 -0.26 -23.64
CA LEU A 572 32.69 -0.56 -22.66
C LEU A 572 31.95 0.72 -22.30
N LEU A 573 30.62 0.69 -22.38
CA LEU A 573 29.75 1.73 -21.85
C LEU A 573 29.03 1.19 -20.63
N ASN A 574 29.30 1.81 -19.48
CA ASN A 574 28.66 1.50 -18.21
C ASN A 574 27.93 2.76 -17.72
N ALA A 575 26.65 2.92 -18.05
CA ALA A 575 25.86 4.04 -17.54
C ALA A 575 24.97 3.62 -16.37
N ASP A 576 25.04 4.34 -15.26
CA ASP A 576 24.13 4.27 -14.11
C ASP A 576 23.33 5.57 -14.07
N ILE A 577 22.13 5.54 -14.63
CA ILE A 577 21.30 6.75 -14.84
C ILE A 577 20.45 7.02 -13.59
N ARG A 578 20.00 5.95 -12.92
CA ARG A 578 19.30 5.94 -11.63
C ARG A 578 19.59 4.59 -10.97
N PRO A 579 19.28 4.38 -9.67
CA PRO A 579 19.34 3.05 -9.06
C PRO A 579 18.58 1.98 -9.85
N SER A 580 17.64 2.40 -10.70
CA SER A 580 16.75 1.58 -11.51
C SER A 580 17.09 1.42 -12.98
N ALA A 581 17.99 2.23 -13.53
CA ALA A 581 18.22 2.30 -14.97
C ALA A 581 19.72 2.29 -15.23
N PHE A 582 20.20 1.15 -15.72
CA PHE A 582 21.58 0.98 -16.13
C PHE A 582 21.68 0.56 -17.59
N ILE A 583 22.73 1.03 -18.24
CA ILE A 583 23.08 0.65 -19.61
C ILE A 583 24.45 0.00 -19.54
N ARG A 584 24.56 -1.19 -20.12
CA ARG A 584 25.80 -1.94 -20.29
C ARG A 584 25.88 -2.34 -21.74
N SER A 585 26.85 -1.81 -22.47
CA SER A 585 27.07 -2.14 -23.87
C SER A 585 28.57 -2.31 -24.13
N ALA A 586 28.92 -3.29 -24.97
CA ALA A 586 30.27 -3.55 -25.42
C ALA A 586 30.37 -3.46 -26.93
N GLU A 587 31.40 -2.78 -27.43
CA GLU A 587 31.72 -2.72 -28.86
C GLU A 587 33.15 -3.21 -29.08
N LEU A 588 33.33 -4.12 -30.02
CA LEU A 588 34.63 -4.73 -30.32
C LEU A 588 35.22 -4.07 -31.54
N VAL A 589 36.45 -3.56 -31.39
CA VAL A 589 37.10 -2.77 -32.42
C VAL A 589 38.43 -3.40 -32.81
N GLN A 590 38.63 -3.56 -34.11
CA GLN A 590 39.92 -3.84 -34.70
C GLN A 590 40.50 -2.58 -35.32
N VAL A 591 41.71 -2.20 -34.93
CA VAL A 591 42.39 -1.06 -35.53
C VAL A 591 43.21 -1.56 -36.72
N LYS A 592 43.22 -0.79 -37.81
CA LYS A 592 44.12 -1.00 -38.94
C LYS A 592 44.71 0.32 -39.39
N LYS A 593 46.02 0.30 -39.57
CA LYS A 593 46.77 1.41 -40.12
C LYS A 593 46.89 1.28 -41.64
N SER A 594 46.74 2.40 -42.36
CA SER A 594 46.92 2.42 -43.80
C SER A 594 48.34 2.04 -44.20
N GLU A 595 48.47 1.36 -45.34
CA GLU A 595 49.78 1.11 -45.95
C GLU A 595 50.39 2.37 -46.59
N ALA A 596 49.62 3.46 -46.73
CA ALA A 596 50.07 4.70 -47.33
C ALA A 596 50.86 5.61 -46.35
N PHE A 597 51.05 5.21 -45.10
CA PHE A 597 51.89 5.97 -44.17
C PHE A 597 53.35 6.03 -44.65
N GLY A 598 53.84 7.25 -44.88
CA GLY A 598 55.17 7.49 -45.42
C GLY A 598 55.22 7.56 -46.96
N ASP A 599 54.09 7.35 -47.64
CA ASP A 599 53.97 7.67 -49.07
C ASP A 599 53.93 9.20 -49.25
N THR A 600 54.90 9.74 -49.98
CA THR A 600 55.01 11.17 -50.29
C THR A 600 54.22 11.57 -51.53
N SER A 601 53.46 10.65 -52.13
CA SER A 601 52.62 10.94 -53.29
C SER A 601 51.54 11.97 -52.96
N SER A 602 51.17 12.80 -53.95
CA SER A 602 50.17 13.86 -53.76
C SER A 602 48.74 13.34 -53.57
N SER A 603 48.51 12.03 -53.73
CA SER A 603 47.22 11.36 -53.55
C SER A 603 47.48 9.94 -53.05
N PRO A 604 47.82 9.75 -51.77
CA PRO A 604 48.10 8.43 -51.21
C PRO A 604 46.92 7.48 -51.47
N ASN A 605 47.21 6.30 -52.03
CA ASN A 605 46.19 5.28 -52.25
C ASN A 605 45.96 4.51 -50.95
N GLU A 606 45.06 5.06 -50.13
CA GLU A 606 44.71 4.55 -48.82
C GLU A 606 44.11 3.14 -48.91
N ARG A 607 44.79 2.18 -48.26
CA ARG A 607 44.42 0.77 -48.26
C ARG A 607 44.88 0.08 -46.97
N TRP A 608 44.12 -0.92 -46.56
CA TRP A 608 44.35 -1.66 -45.32
C TRP A 608 44.34 -3.16 -45.59
N ARG A 609 45.28 -3.86 -44.96
CA ARG A 609 45.33 -5.32 -44.96
C ARG A 609 44.52 -5.88 -43.80
N ILE A 610 43.49 -6.64 -44.12
CA ILE A 610 42.56 -7.26 -43.17
C ILE A 610 42.89 -8.75 -43.05
N ASP A 611 42.99 -9.25 -41.82
CA ASP A 611 43.05 -10.69 -41.54
C ASP A 611 41.62 -11.25 -41.58
N VAL A 612 41.37 -12.20 -42.48
CA VAL A 612 40.03 -12.72 -42.73
C VAL A 612 39.56 -13.59 -41.57
N GLN A 613 40.45 -14.36 -40.95
CA GLN A 613 40.08 -15.21 -39.81
C GLN A 613 39.74 -14.35 -38.59
N GLN A 614 40.54 -13.31 -38.33
CA GLN A 614 40.26 -12.33 -37.27
C GLN A 614 38.91 -11.64 -37.48
N LEU A 615 38.58 -11.25 -38.72
CA LEU A 615 37.28 -10.67 -39.07
C LEU A 615 36.12 -11.61 -38.76
N LEU A 616 36.23 -12.90 -39.11
CA LEU A 616 35.20 -13.89 -38.82
C LEU A 616 35.03 -14.08 -37.31
N THR A 617 36.13 -14.21 -36.57
CA THR A 617 36.09 -14.34 -35.11
C THR A 617 35.49 -13.11 -34.41
N LEU A 618 35.75 -11.90 -34.93
CA LEU A 618 35.10 -10.68 -34.42
C LEU A 618 33.58 -10.72 -34.62
N LEU A 619 33.13 -11.10 -35.82
CA LEU A 619 31.70 -11.17 -36.15
C LEU A 619 30.96 -12.28 -35.40
N GLU A 620 31.62 -13.41 -35.15
CA GLU A 620 31.10 -14.47 -34.29
C GLU A 620 30.87 -14.00 -32.85
N ARG A 621 31.74 -13.12 -32.34
CA ARG A 621 31.65 -12.58 -30.97
C ARG A 621 30.68 -11.41 -30.85
N SER A 622 30.62 -10.55 -31.87
CA SER A 622 29.68 -9.44 -31.93
C SER A 622 29.41 -9.02 -33.38
N GLU A 623 28.15 -9.08 -33.79
CA GLU A 623 27.74 -8.63 -35.13
C GLU A 623 27.91 -7.12 -35.35
N SER A 624 27.93 -6.33 -34.26
CA SER A 624 28.11 -4.88 -34.30
C SER A 624 29.57 -4.43 -34.39
N SER A 625 30.53 -5.36 -34.28
CA SER A 625 31.98 -5.08 -34.30
C SER A 625 32.38 -4.14 -35.43
N SER A 626 33.42 -3.34 -35.18
CA SER A 626 33.87 -2.30 -36.09
C SER A 626 35.37 -2.32 -36.35
N TYR A 627 35.77 -1.70 -37.45
CA TYR A 627 37.15 -1.44 -37.81
C TYR A 627 37.42 0.04 -37.73
N TRP A 628 38.51 0.41 -37.04
CA TRP A 628 39.04 1.76 -37.03
C TRP A 628 40.24 1.84 -37.98
N LEU A 629 40.00 2.43 -39.14
CA LEU A 629 40.92 2.55 -40.24
C LEU A 629 41.64 3.90 -40.18
N ILE A 630 42.91 3.90 -39.80
CA ILE A 630 43.73 5.10 -39.69
C ILE A 630 44.28 5.45 -41.07
N LEU A 631 43.93 6.63 -41.58
CA LEU A 631 44.43 7.21 -42.82
C LEU A 631 45.83 7.81 -42.62
N SER A 632 46.61 7.95 -43.69
CA SER A 632 47.90 8.64 -43.65
C SER A 632 47.79 10.12 -43.23
N THR A 633 46.61 10.73 -43.43
CA THR A 633 46.25 12.07 -42.94
C THR A 633 46.08 12.13 -41.42
N GLY A 634 46.02 10.98 -40.75
CA GLY A 634 45.73 10.86 -39.33
C GLY A 634 44.25 10.94 -38.98
N GLU A 635 43.37 11.07 -39.97
CA GLU A 635 41.93 10.84 -39.78
C GLU A 635 41.67 9.35 -39.51
N VAL A 636 40.69 9.07 -38.66
CA VAL A 636 40.32 7.69 -38.29
C VAL A 636 38.90 7.44 -38.72
N LEU A 637 38.74 6.52 -39.67
CA LEU A 637 37.45 6.10 -40.20
C LEU A 637 36.95 4.87 -39.42
N CYS A 638 35.72 4.90 -38.96
CA CYS A 638 35.04 3.75 -38.40
C CYS A 638 34.12 3.12 -39.44
N VAL A 639 34.26 1.81 -39.65
CA VAL A 639 33.47 1.01 -40.61
C VAL A 639 33.00 -0.25 -39.92
N THR A 640 31.76 -0.70 -40.19
CA THR A 640 31.27 -1.95 -39.59
C THR A 640 32.03 -3.16 -40.14
N ALA A 641 32.33 -4.14 -39.29
CA ALA A 641 32.99 -5.38 -39.70
C ALA A 641 32.13 -6.15 -40.71
N ARG A 642 30.80 -6.10 -40.61
CA ARG A 642 29.88 -6.71 -41.59
C ARG A 642 30.05 -6.14 -42.99
N TRP A 643 30.31 -4.83 -43.11
CA TRP A 643 30.58 -4.23 -44.42
C TRP A 643 31.87 -4.76 -45.03
N ILE A 644 32.95 -4.80 -44.24
CA ILE A 644 34.24 -5.35 -44.67
C ILE A 644 34.10 -6.82 -45.07
N PHE A 645 33.34 -7.61 -44.30
CA PHE A 645 33.01 -8.98 -44.65
C PHE A 645 32.29 -9.07 -46.00
N GLY A 646 31.28 -8.23 -46.23
CA GLY A 646 30.56 -8.17 -47.51
C GLY A 646 31.48 -7.84 -48.70
N LEU A 647 32.43 -6.92 -48.52
CA LEU A 647 33.43 -6.60 -49.55
C LEU A 647 34.33 -7.80 -49.87
N ILE A 648 34.85 -8.47 -48.83
CA ILE A 648 35.74 -9.64 -48.99
C ILE A 648 34.98 -10.82 -49.59
N ALA A 649 33.73 -11.04 -49.17
CA ALA A 649 32.83 -12.05 -49.72
C ALA A 649 32.51 -11.80 -51.19
N GLY A 650 32.11 -10.57 -51.55
CA GLY A 650 31.83 -10.18 -52.93
C GLY A 650 33.06 -10.24 -53.84
N GLY A 651 34.26 -10.04 -53.27
CA GLY A 651 35.54 -10.23 -53.95
C GLY A 651 36.01 -11.69 -54.04
N ASN A 652 35.24 -12.67 -53.55
CA ASN A 652 35.61 -14.09 -53.46
C ASN A 652 36.92 -14.35 -52.70
N ALA A 653 37.23 -13.52 -51.69
CA ALA A 653 38.48 -13.58 -50.92
C ALA A 653 38.32 -14.19 -49.52
N LEU A 654 37.15 -14.75 -49.16
CA LEU A 654 36.91 -15.38 -47.86
C LEU A 654 37.80 -16.60 -47.58
N GLY A 655 38.27 -17.29 -48.62
CA GLY A 655 39.21 -18.41 -48.48
C GLY A 655 40.67 -18.01 -48.33
N GLN A 656 40.98 -16.71 -48.32
CA GLN A 656 42.35 -16.19 -48.18
C GLN A 656 42.64 -15.85 -46.72
N ASN A 657 43.91 -15.92 -46.32
CA ASN A 657 44.31 -15.51 -44.96
C ASN A 657 44.14 -14.00 -44.75
N THR A 658 44.38 -13.20 -45.80
CA THR A 658 44.28 -11.75 -45.74
C THR A 658 43.65 -11.18 -47.00
N ALA A 659 42.86 -10.12 -46.87
CA ALA A 659 42.31 -9.35 -47.97
C ALA A 659 42.72 -7.87 -47.85
N THR A 660 42.76 -7.15 -48.97
CA THR A 660 43.04 -5.70 -48.97
C THR A 660 41.74 -4.94 -49.22
N VAL A 661 41.47 -3.93 -48.40
CA VAL A 661 40.32 -3.03 -48.53
C VAL A 661 40.84 -1.65 -48.90
N ASN A 662 40.27 -1.01 -49.92
CA ASN A 662 40.67 0.34 -50.34
C ASN A 662 39.70 1.39 -49.80
N TYR A 663 40.17 2.64 -49.69
CA TYR A 663 39.36 3.75 -49.24
C TYR A 663 38.07 3.95 -50.05
N ASN A 664 38.13 3.80 -51.38
CA ASN A 664 36.95 3.95 -52.23
C ASN A 664 35.85 2.92 -51.94
N ASP A 665 36.21 1.75 -51.39
CA ASP A 665 35.29 0.66 -51.07
C ASP A 665 34.53 0.91 -49.76
N VAL A 666 35.06 1.78 -48.89
CA VAL A 666 34.53 2.01 -47.53
C VAL A 666 34.09 3.46 -47.26
N ARG A 667 34.57 4.45 -48.02
CA ARG A 667 34.34 5.89 -47.74
C ARG A 667 32.87 6.30 -47.60
N HIS A 668 31.95 5.57 -48.23
CA HIS A 668 30.53 5.91 -48.26
C HIS A 668 29.74 5.36 -47.07
N THR A 669 30.33 4.42 -46.33
CA THR A 669 29.79 3.83 -45.10
C THR A 669 30.62 4.21 -43.87
N ALA A 670 31.82 4.76 -44.08
CA ALA A 670 32.69 5.22 -43.01
C ALA A 670 32.11 6.44 -42.31
N VAL A 671 32.24 6.48 -40.99
CA VAL A 671 32.06 7.68 -40.16
C VAL A 671 33.36 8.03 -39.46
N LEU A 672 33.56 9.29 -39.09
CA LEU A 672 34.76 9.67 -38.31
C LEU A 672 34.67 9.12 -36.88
N VAL A 673 35.82 8.79 -36.27
CA VAL A 673 35.84 8.19 -34.93
C VAL A 673 35.22 9.09 -33.86
N GLU A 674 35.37 10.42 -33.95
CA GLU A 674 34.71 11.33 -33.02
C GLU A 674 33.18 11.26 -33.12
N GLN A 675 32.65 11.09 -34.34
CA GLN A 675 31.23 10.95 -34.60
C GLN A 675 30.73 9.58 -34.14
N PHE A 676 31.48 8.52 -34.47
CA PHE A 676 31.21 7.17 -33.98
C PHE A 676 31.12 7.14 -32.45
N MET A 677 32.10 7.73 -31.75
CA MET A 677 32.11 7.75 -30.29
C MET A 677 30.95 8.56 -29.72
N SER A 678 30.75 9.81 -30.18
CA SER A 678 29.74 10.69 -29.57
C SER A 678 28.30 10.33 -29.95
N GLU A 679 28.07 9.89 -31.17
CA GLU A 679 26.72 9.67 -31.69
C GLU A 679 26.35 8.20 -31.64
N LEU A 680 27.17 7.31 -32.20
CA LEU A 680 26.80 5.90 -32.37
C LEU A 680 27.02 5.07 -31.11
N PHE A 681 28.22 5.10 -30.53
CA PHE A 681 28.56 4.28 -29.38
C PHE A 681 27.91 4.82 -28.10
N LEU A 682 28.09 6.11 -27.80
CA LEU A 682 27.40 6.72 -26.66
C LEU A 682 25.89 6.75 -26.84
N GLY A 683 25.38 6.86 -28.08
CA GLY A 683 23.94 6.75 -28.36
C GLY A 683 23.39 5.33 -28.31
N ILE A 684 24.23 4.30 -28.16
CA ILE A 684 23.85 2.87 -28.15
C ILE A 684 23.17 2.45 -29.47
N TRP A 685 23.55 3.10 -30.57
CA TRP A 685 23.19 2.64 -31.91
C TRP A 685 24.07 1.48 -32.37
N VAL A 686 25.23 1.32 -31.73
CA VAL A 686 26.19 0.23 -31.92
C VAL A 686 26.60 -0.37 -30.56
N GLY A 687 27.30 -1.49 -30.60
CA GLY A 687 27.60 -2.30 -29.42
C GLY A 687 26.60 -3.45 -29.21
N SER A 688 26.91 -4.29 -28.24
CA SER A 688 26.19 -5.50 -27.91
C SER A 688 25.93 -5.54 -26.42
N VAL A 689 24.70 -5.92 -26.06
CA VAL A 689 24.26 -6.18 -24.69
C VAL A 689 24.36 -7.68 -24.35
N ASN A 690 24.86 -8.50 -25.27
CA ASN A 690 25.01 -9.93 -25.03
C ASN A 690 26.04 -10.17 -23.92
N GLU A 691 25.64 -10.93 -22.90
CA GLU A 691 26.48 -11.22 -21.72
C GLU A 691 27.82 -11.90 -22.07
N GLN A 692 27.86 -12.74 -23.11
CA GLN A 692 29.13 -13.34 -23.56
C GLN A 692 30.06 -12.29 -24.16
N THR A 693 29.53 -11.37 -24.97
CA THR A 693 30.30 -10.25 -25.52
C THR A 693 30.78 -9.30 -24.40
N LEU A 694 29.92 -9.01 -23.42
CA LEU A 694 30.25 -8.17 -22.26
C LEU A 694 31.37 -8.79 -21.41
N LYS A 695 31.28 -10.09 -21.10
CA LYS A 695 32.34 -10.82 -20.36
C LYS A 695 33.66 -10.80 -21.12
N PHE A 696 33.62 -11.05 -22.43
CA PHE A 696 34.81 -10.96 -23.28
C PHE A 696 35.40 -9.55 -23.25
N ALA A 697 34.58 -8.52 -23.46
CA ALA A 697 35.02 -7.13 -23.46
C ALA A 697 35.60 -6.65 -22.11
N ARG A 698 35.15 -7.25 -20.99
CA ARG A 698 35.72 -7.03 -19.65
C ARG A 698 37.01 -7.81 -19.38
N GLY A 699 37.41 -8.71 -20.28
CA GLY A 699 38.56 -9.59 -20.09
C GLY A 699 38.30 -10.73 -19.08
N GLU A 700 37.02 -11.10 -18.87
CA GLU A 700 36.63 -12.21 -17.99
C GLU A 700 36.64 -13.57 -18.71
N ASP A 701 36.80 -13.57 -20.05
CA ASP A 701 37.01 -14.76 -20.86
C ASP A 701 38.46 -15.24 -20.72
N SER A 702 38.65 -16.46 -20.20
CA SER A 702 39.98 -17.04 -19.94
C SER A 702 40.70 -17.49 -21.21
N SER A 703 40.01 -17.60 -22.35
CA SER A 703 40.54 -18.18 -23.58
C SER A 703 41.13 -17.15 -24.55
N VAL A 704 40.58 -15.93 -24.55
CA VAL A 704 40.92 -14.83 -25.48
C VAL A 704 40.56 -13.52 -24.78
N THR A 705 41.44 -12.53 -24.81
CA THR A 705 41.16 -11.20 -24.23
C THR A 705 41.37 -10.07 -25.24
N PRO A 706 40.65 -8.94 -25.09
CA PRO A 706 40.94 -7.71 -25.81
C PRO A 706 42.29 -7.14 -25.39
N ARG A 707 43.03 -6.54 -26.33
CA ARG A 707 44.33 -5.93 -26.02
C ARG A 707 44.20 -4.67 -25.15
N ASN A 708 43.20 -3.84 -25.44
CA ASN A 708 42.88 -2.66 -24.66
C ASN A 708 41.40 -2.70 -24.25
N ILE A 709 41.13 -2.38 -22.99
CA ILE A 709 39.76 -2.16 -22.51
C ILE A 709 39.63 -0.66 -22.26
N PHE A 710 38.71 -0.01 -22.99
CA PHE A 710 38.40 1.41 -22.86
C PHE A 710 36.98 1.56 -22.36
N GLU A 711 36.86 1.86 -21.07
CA GLU A 711 35.60 1.93 -20.35
C GLU A 711 35.18 3.40 -20.16
N ILE A 712 33.97 3.70 -20.61
CA ILE A 712 33.27 4.95 -20.33
C ILE A 712 32.18 4.65 -19.31
N ALA A 713 32.34 5.19 -18.11
CA ALA A 713 31.36 5.13 -17.06
C ALA A 713 30.56 6.44 -17.02
N ILE A 714 29.23 6.36 -17.07
CA ILE A 714 28.34 7.50 -16.96
C ILE A 714 27.50 7.36 -15.69
N THR A 715 27.40 8.37 -14.84
CA THR A 715 26.59 8.35 -13.61
C THR A 715 25.70 9.58 -13.54
N ALA A 716 24.38 9.40 -13.62
CA ALA A 716 23.42 10.47 -13.41
C ALA A 716 22.91 10.39 -11.95
N GLY A 717 23.17 11.42 -11.14
CA GLY A 717 22.72 11.48 -9.75
C GLY A 717 23.81 11.39 -8.68
N GLY A 718 24.88 12.18 -8.80
CA GLY A 718 25.82 12.39 -7.70
C GLY A 718 25.22 13.26 -6.59
N GLN A 719 24.79 12.57 -5.52
CA GLN A 719 24.27 12.98 -4.19
C GLN A 719 22.76 13.26 -4.06
#